data_AF-A0A7X8VRU5-F1
#
_entry.id   AF-A0A7X8VRU5-F1
#
_cell.length_a   1.000
_cell.length_b   1.000
_cell.length_c   1.000
_cell.angle_alpha   90.00
_cell.angle_beta   90.00
_cell.angle_gamma   90.00
#
_symmetry.space_group_name_H-M   'P 1'
#
loop_
_entity.id
_entity.type
_entity.pdbx_description
1 polymer ?
#
loop_
_entity_poly.entity_id
_entity_poly.type
_entity_poly.pdbx_seq_one_letter_code
_entity_poly.pdbx_strand_id
1 'polypeptide(L)'
;MYPLCRPLLFLSAVFITLAPCVFAIDYTLAQSGQAKAQIIVPALPASISAEWAAKELQEHIRLISGATLPIISDAESPNPGLLNISVGDSALSRAAGLHMGNLKEQEYCLSFKAEGIFLLGRDIYPNPWPLSQSGHYKAAKGRFGLGQAPNSSSINWDSHNFPDHKGSIELWMSGDVKGNIWRIASNDFQESHTFYTDEKNQHRISYATWTEGRRETISTEALSLGWHLLCANWDSEKGIKQILVDGKIVAEGKYEQTKCARANSFDINPRQAGVLDEFRMSRDVNRYYEDGLPSEPFKKDQYTKLLLNFDHEQGVLYDGETPAKPRPKAEVPRFGVETGSVFAVYEFLEDYCGVRWYFAGDLGRVYPKKDELSFSASGTNTRRPAILYRSSSGMTESDSPMSRILHNHPNSQERDIYHMRMRMPLWTRFNTNHSFYEYYDRYWRKNDKKPQLFVEHKPRLFAKNQDGSPMGDPPPQMCYSEPEFIAQVVADAKEAYAQGKRFFAVVPMDNMSWCQCPKCIVQHTPQHERKGGSFSSGYASEYVWEFTAKVARELKEPCPELIIGQMSYADYAQAPKNVTLPDNVAAGPCWAPNLYFSLQNRGEVKMYNEWVEMKKSTGIMLNCWIYQCFPDQYGQMQGFKAWPGFHAHRIPKYLQKMAEDKVESLFFCGVTPYIDGYLSARLAMQPELDVDALLAEFFALYYGKAAEPMQNIYKRIEQSYLVQGAHSLLQSYDRYQVREILQELQTWMEQAKSLAENEEQRNRIALFEQAVLQHMLQGWQQFQNTWQGKPPYPFSYRDGKNPPESAAGKFGSALRMGRGISIWNHGFNDQAGTLELWVYGSKEASEDMSNGTIFHINSNPLLSQAPYSGHELRRKSYEGADGQSHCDMYAYKTWVGEQVQELELAVGEGWHQLMISWDAEKKSMQMALDGTMKVSTTYQPTHCALARRLAVAGSADGPDLSGESFGDWAWSKGIIDELRLSNIVRAPALQTEPYKADQHTLILLHFDQEPGQFLIESSGRNWQ
;
A
#
# COMPACT_ATOMS: atom_id res chain seq x y z
N MET A 1 -71.05 23.11 -5.46
CA MET A 1 -70.62 23.92 -6.62
C MET A 1 -70.04 22.97 -7.67
N TYR A 2 -70.65 22.99 -8.86
CA TYR A 2 -70.41 22.21 -10.10
C TYR A 2 -68.97 22.33 -10.68
N PRO A 3 -68.53 21.58 -11.74
CA PRO A 3 -69.02 20.29 -12.31
C PRO A 3 -67.93 19.27 -12.82
N LEU A 4 -68.39 18.03 -13.09
CA LEU A 4 -68.11 17.07 -14.21
C LEU A 4 -66.67 16.78 -14.74
N CYS A 5 -66.29 15.48 -14.78
CA CYS A 5 -66.11 14.74 -16.06
C CYS A 5 -65.93 13.20 -15.90
N ARG A 6 -66.45 12.45 -16.87
CA ARG A 6 -66.55 10.98 -17.00
C ARG A 6 -65.23 10.30 -17.46
N PRO A 7 -65.09 8.96 -17.31
CA PRO A 7 -63.92 8.20 -17.76
C PRO A 7 -64.00 7.87 -19.26
N LEU A 8 -62.87 7.98 -19.97
CA LEU A 8 -62.72 7.55 -21.36
C LEU A 8 -61.55 6.55 -21.44
N LEU A 9 -61.88 5.35 -21.92
CA LEU A 9 -60.95 4.29 -22.30
C LEU A 9 -59.87 4.83 -23.26
N PHE A 10 -58.60 4.65 -22.90
CA PHE A 10 -57.49 4.75 -23.84
C PHE A 10 -56.97 3.35 -24.15
N LEU A 11 -56.97 3.01 -25.44
CA LEU A 11 -56.34 1.83 -26.00
C LEU A 11 -54.85 1.77 -25.61
N SER A 12 -54.44 0.67 -25.00
CA SER A 12 -53.03 0.31 -24.83
C SER A 12 -52.46 -0.15 -26.18
N ALA A 13 -51.81 0.74 -26.92
CA ALA A 13 -50.93 0.34 -28.01
C ALA A 13 -49.66 -0.29 -27.40
N VAL A 14 -49.52 -1.61 -27.54
CA VAL A 14 -48.29 -2.33 -27.20
C VAL A 14 -47.23 -1.94 -28.24
N PHE A 15 -46.38 -0.97 -27.90
CA PHE A 15 -45.10 -0.80 -28.59
C PHE A 15 -44.17 -1.93 -28.13
N ILE A 16 -44.05 -2.97 -28.96
CA ILE A 16 -42.92 -3.91 -28.88
C ILE A 16 -41.69 -3.11 -29.31
N THR A 17 -40.95 -2.56 -28.35
CA THR A 17 -39.60 -2.08 -28.59
C THR A 17 -38.74 -3.30 -28.89
N LEU A 18 -38.49 -3.57 -30.18
CA LEU A 18 -37.42 -4.44 -30.63
C LEU A 18 -36.12 -3.85 -30.08
N ALA A 19 -35.60 -4.42 -29.00
CA ALA A 19 -34.24 -4.16 -28.57
C ALA A 19 -33.33 -4.55 -29.74
N PRO A 20 -32.46 -3.66 -30.24
CA PRO A 20 -31.56 -4.02 -31.32
C PRO A 20 -30.68 -5.18 -30.86
N CYS A 21 -30.77 -6.32 -31.54
CA CYS A 21 -29.81 -7.40 -31.40
C CYS A 21 -28.45 -6.85 -31.79
N VAL A 22 -27.60 -6.57 -30.80
CA VAL A 22 -26.19 -6.26 -31.03
C VAL A 22 -25.53 -7.59 -31.41
N PHE A 23 -25.25 -7.78 -32.70
CA PHE A 23 -24.52 -8.96 -33.17
C PHE A 23 -23.05 -8.84 -32.76
N ALA A 24 -22.49 -9.89 -32.16
CA ALA A 24 -21.06 -9.98 -31.89
C ALA A 24 -20.28 -10.01 -33.21
N ILE A 25 -19.15 -9.31 -33.26
CA ILE A 25 -18.23 -9.25 -34.40
C ILE A 25 -17.07 -10.20 -34.11
N ASP A 26 -16.75 -11.07 -35.06
CA ASP A 26 -15.60 -11.96 -34.97
C ASP A 26 -14.32 -11.25 -35.39
N TYR A 27 -13.32 -11.28 -34.52
CA TYR A 27 -12.00 -10.70 -34.76
C TYR A 27 -10.95 -11.80 -34.79
N THR A 28 -10.10 -11.79 -35.82
CA THR A 28 -8.91 -12.65 -35.89
C THR A 28 -7.67 -11.77 -35.87
N LEU A 29 -6.84 -11.94 -34.83
CA LEU A 29 -5.61 -11.15 -34.68
C LEU A 29 -4.42 -11.80 -35.39
N ALA A 30 -4.35 -13.13 -35.31
CA ALA A 30 -3.29 -13.93 -35.90
C ALA A 30 -3.80 -15.32 -36.26
N GLN A 31 -3.24 -15.90 -37.33
CA GLN A 31 -3.57 -17.25 -37.77
C GLN A 31 -2.36 -17.88 -38.46
N SER A 32 -2.00 -19.10 -38.07
CA SER A 32 -0.90 -19.88 -38.63
C SER A 32 0.43 -19.12 -38.65
N GLY A 33 0.74 -18.42 -37.55
CA GLY A 33 1.96 -17.60 -37.43
C GLY A 33 1.97 -16.31 -38.25
N GLN A 34 0.89 -15.98 -38.95
CA GLN A 34 0.75 -14.75 -39.74
C GLN A 34 -0.13 -13.72 -39.03
N ALA A 35 0.24 -12.44 -39.15
CA ALA A 35 -0.56 -11.33 -38.66
C ALA A 35 -1.85 -11.21 -39.49
N LYS A 36 -3.00 -11.11 -38.81
CA LYS A 36 -4.31 -10.78 -39.38
C LYS A 36 -4.82 -9.42 -38.93
N ALA A 37 -4.08 -8.77 -38.02
CA ALA A 37 -4.31 -7.42 -37.55
C ALA A 37 -3.03 -6.57 -37.61
N GLN A 38 -3.19 -5.26 -37.50
CA GLN A 38 -2.13 -4.27 -37.34
C GLN A 38 -2.48 -3.30 -36.21
N ILE A 39 -1.46 -2.84 -35.49
CA ILE A 39 -1.59 -1.90 -34.38
C ILE A 39 -1.33 -0.50 -34.91
N ILE A 40 -2.24 0.43 -34.64
CA ILE A 40 -2.17 1.82 -35.07
C ILE A 40 -1.99 2.69 -33.83
N VAL A 41 -0.94 3.51 -33.82
CA VAL A 41 -0.64 4.47 -32.75
C VAL A 41 -0.69 5.91 -33.28
N PRO A 42 -0.95 6.93 -32.43
CA PRO A 42 -1.08 8.33 -32.86
C PRO A 42 0.21 8.87 -33.49
N ALA A 43 0.09 9.64 -34.57
CA ALA A 43 1.23 10.08 -35.37
C ALA A 43 2.12 11.13 -34.74
N LEU A 44 1.62 11.95 -33.80
CA LEU A 44 2.35 12.71 -32.78
C LEU A 44 1.48 13.84 -32.14
N PRO A 45 1.80 14.27 -30.89
CA PRO A 45 2.69 13.57 -29.97
C PRO A 45 2.08 12.20 -29.62
N ALA A 46 2.83 11.11 -29.81
CA ALA A 46 2.41 9.79 -29.37
C ALA A 46 2.66 9.74 -27.86
N SER A 47 1.67 9.35 -27.06
CA SER A 47 1.90 9.20 -25.62
C SER A 47 2.89 8.05 -25.41
N ILE A 48 3.85 8.21 -24.50
CA ILE A 48 4.74 7.10 -24.09
C ILE A 48 3.90 5.89 -23.66
N SER A 49 2.72 6.14 -23.06
CA SER A 49 1.71 5.15 -22.72
C SER A 49 1.19 4.36 -23.92
N ALA A 50 0.81 5.02 -25.03
CA ALA A 50 0.31 4.33 -26.23
C ALA A 50 1.40 3.51 -26.92
N GLU A 51 2.63 4.02 -27.01
CA GLU A 51 3.78 3.29 -27.58
C GLU A 51 4.13 2.05 -26.75
N TRP A 52 4.19 2.19 -25.43
CA TRP A 52 4.40 1.07 -24.52
C TRP A 52 3.27 0.04 -24.61
N ALA A 53 2.02 0.50 -24.62
CA ALA A 53 0.85 -0.35 -24.75
C ALA A 53 0.86 -1.13 -26.08
N ALA A 54 1.19 -0.49 -27.19
CA ALA A 54 1.32 -1.13 -28.49
C ALA A 54 2.42 -2.21 -28.50
N LYS A 55 3.54 -1.98 -27.81
CA LYS A 55 4.60 -2.98 -27.67
C LYS A 55 4.22 -4.15 -26.80
N GLU A 56 3.59 -3.91 -25.65
CA GLU A 56 3.08 -4.99 -24.81
C GLU A 56 2.04 -5.82 -25.59
N LEU A 57 1.14 -5.18 -26.35
CA LEU A 57 0.18 -5.88 -27.19
C LEU A 57 0.87 -6.75 -28.26
N GLN A 58 1.80 -6.18 -29.02
CA GLN A 58 2.57 -6.89 -30.06
C GLN A 58 3.30 -8.10 -29.48
N GLU A 59 4.00 -7.90 -28.35
CA GLU A 59 4.80 -8.94 -27.73
C GLU A 59 3.94 -10.10 -27.22
N HIS A 60 2.82 -9.83 -26.56
CA HIS A 60 1.96 -10.90 -26.05
C HIS A 60 1.25 -11.66 -27.18
N ILE A 61 0.83 -10.98 -28.26
CA ILE A 61 0.27 -11.67 -29.43
C ILE A 61 1.32 -12.56 -30.10
N ARG A 62 2.58 -12.10 -30.19
CA ARG A 62 3.71 -12.90 -30.69
C ARG A 62 3.97 -14.12 -29.81
N LEU A 63 3.92 -13.98 -28.49
CA LEU A 63 4.10 -15.09 -27.56
C LEU A 63 2.98 -16.13 -27.67
N ILE A 64 1.74 -15.70 -27.89
CA ILE A 64 0.57 -16.58 -28.02
C ILE A 64 0.58 -17.34 -29.36
N SER A 65 0.85 -16.62 -30.46
CA SER A 65 0.56 -17.10 -31.82
C SER A 65 1.77 -17.28 -32.74
N GLY A 66 2.95 -16.80 -32.33
CA GLY A 66 4.13 -16.70 -33.17
C GLY A 66 4.10 -15.54 -34.18
N ALA A 67 2.93 -14.92 -34.41
CA ALA A 67 2.78 -13.81 -35.36
C ALA A 67 3.21 -12.48 -34.73
N THR A 68 3.96 -11.66 -35.48
CA THR A 68 4.27 -10.29 -35.08
C THR A 68 3.35 -9.33 -35.82
N LEU A 69 2.43 -8.67 -35.11
CA LEU A 69 1.57 -7.66 -35.71
C LEU A 69 2.39 -6.42 -36.08
N PRO A 70 2.22 -5.83 -37.28
CA PRO A 70 2.83 -4.54 -37.59
C PRO A 70 2.33 -3.45 -36.64
N ILE A 71 3.22 -2.55 -36.21
CA ILE A 71 2.83 -1.32 -35.52
C ILE A 71 3.08 -0.18 -36.52
N ILE A 72 2.03 0.55 -36.90
CA ILE A 72 2.06 1.70 -37.79
C ILE A 72 1.62 2.97 -37.06
N SER A 73 2.09 4.13 -37.49
CA SER A 73 1.57 5.44 -37.10
C SER A 73 0.28 5.72 -37.87
N ASP A 74 -0.67 6.45 -37.30
CA ASP A 74 -1.88 6.88 -38.03
C ASP A 74 -1.62 7.94 -39.13
N ALA A 75 -0.37 8.39 -39.31
CA ALA A 75 0.08 9.11 -40.49
C ALA A 75 0.43 8.18 -41.67
N GLU A 76 0.63 6.89 -41.41
CA GLU A 76 0.88 5.87 -42.42
C GLU A 76 -0.46 5.30 -42.92
N SER A 77 -0.53 4.90 -44.20
CA SER A 77 -1.74 4.25 -44.73
C SER A 77 -1.86 2.82 -44.21
N PRO A 78 -2.95 2.46 -43.51
CA PRO A 78 -3.13 1.09 -43.00
C PRO A 78 -3.25 0.08 -44.15
N ASN A 79 -2.73 -1.14 -43.95
CA ASN A 79 -2.95 -2.22 -44.91
C ASN A 79 -4.43 -2.64 -44.88
N PRO A 80 -5.19 -2.52 -45.99
CA PRO A 80 -6.63 -2.82 -46.02
C PRO A 80 -6.96 -4.30 -45.81
N GLY A 81 -5.98 -5.20 -45.96
CA GLY A 81 -6.14 -6.64 -45.70
C GLY A 81 -5.94 -7.05 -44.24
N LEU A 82 -5.63 -6.12 -43.34
CA LEU A 82 -5.44 -6.38 -41.92
C LEU A 82 -6.50 -5.63 -41.09
N LEU A 83 -6.96 -6.28 -40.03
CA LEU A 83 -7.80 -5.64 -39.02
C LEU A 83 -7.05 -4.52 -38.30
N ASN A 84 -7.69 -3.37 -38.10
CA ASN A 84 -7.10 -2.25 -37.36
C ASN A 84 -7.31 -2.38 -35.86
N ILE A 85 -6.24 -2.22 -35.09
CA ILE A 85 -6.28 -2.05 -33.63
C ILE A 85 -5.70 -0.68 -33.29
N SER A 86 -6.55 0.30 -33.00
CA SER A 86 -6.11 1.62 -32.54
C SER A 86 -5.71 1.56 -31.06
N VAL A 87 -4.49 1.97 -30.73
CA VAL A 87 -3.99 2.07 -29.35
C VAL A 87 -3.67 3.54 -29.04
N GLY A 88 -4.38 4.13 -28.08
CA GLY A 88 -4.32 5.56 -27.77
C GLY A 88 -5.28 6.42 -28.60
N ASP A 89 -5.21 7.74 -28.39
CA ASP A 89 -6.05 8.74 -29.07
C ASP A 89 -5.52 9.07 -30.48
N SER A 90 -5.90 8.22 -31.44
CA SER A 90 -5.50 8.30 -32.84
C SER A 90 -6.56 9.01 -33.71
N ALA A 91 -6.20 9.40 -34.92
CA ALA A 91 -7.15 9.86 -35.92
C ALA A 91 -8.27 8.82 -36.17
N LEU A 92 -7.91 7.52 -36.14
CA LEU A 92 -8.86 6.42 -36.32
C LEU A 92 -9.84 6.34 -35.14
N SER A 93 -9.37 6.45 -33.89
CA SER A 93 -10.27 6.47 -32.72
C SER A 93 -11.20 7.67 -32.74
N ARG A 94 -10.69 8.85 -33.10
CA ARG A 94 -11.49 10.09 -33.19
C ARG A 94 -12.57 10.00 -34.27
N ALA A 95 -12.24 9.43 -35.43
CA ALA A 95 -13.21 9.17 -36.48
C ALA A 95 -14.31 8.20 -36.03
N ALA A 96 -13.98 7.26 -35.14
CA ALA A 96 -14.94 6.38 -34.49
C ALA A 96 -15.70 7.03 -33.31
N GLY A 97 -15.54 8.34 -33.06
CA GLY A 97 -16.19 9.07 -31.96
C GLY A 97 -15.59 8.81 -30.59
N LEU A 98 -14.38 8.24 -30.52
CA LEU A 98 -13.65 7.94 -29.29
C LEU A 98 -12.48 8.91 -29.14
N HIS A 99 -12.50 9.72 -28.09
CA HIS A 99 -11.51 10.77 -27.85
C HIS A 99 -11.12 10.80 -26.38
N MET A 100 -9.82 10.95 -26.09
CA MET A 100 -9.32 10.93 -24.72
C MET A 100 -9.89 12.04 -23.84
N GLY A 101 -10.21 13.21 -24.43
CA GLY A 101 -10.78 14.35 -23.70
C GLY A 101 -12.18 14.08 -23.12
N ASN A 102 -12.83 12.99 -23.53
CA ASN A 102 -14.11 12.56 -22.96
C ASN A 102 -13.93 11.64 -21.73
N LEU A 103 -12.70 11.21 -21.44
CA LEU A 103 -12.39 10.26 -20.37
C LEU A 103 -11.98 10.98 -19.08
N LYS A 104 -12.47 10.47 -17.95
CA LYS A 104 -12.07 10.92 -16.61
C LYS A 104 -10.66 10.43 -16.26
N GLU A 105 -10.11 10.94 -15.16
CA GLU A 105 -8.82 10.46 -14.62
C GLU A 105 -8.82 8.93 -14.46
N GLN A 106 -7.78 8.30 -15.02
CA GLN A 106 -7.59 6.84 -15.10
C GLN A 106 -8.73 6.05 -15.75
N GLU A 107 -9.65 6.72 -16.44
CA GLU A 107 -10.67 6.05 -17.22
C GLU A 107 -10.10 5.60 -18.56
N TYR A 108 -10.50 4.40 -18.99
CA TYR A 108 -10.06 3.80 -20.23
C TYR A 108 -11.18 3.00 -20.89
N CYS A 109 -11.01 2.69 -22.16
CA CYS A 109 -12.05 2.21 -23.03
C CYS A 109 -11.56 1.10 -23.95
N LEU A 110 -12.34 0.02 -24.02
CA LEU A 110 -12.23 -1.04 -25.03
C LEU A 110 -13.47 -0.95 -25.91
N SER A 111 -13.30 -0.65 -27.20
CA SER A 111 -14.41 -0.59 -28.15
C SER A 111 -14.19 -1.55 -29.31
N PHE A 112 -15.24 -2.29 -29.64
CA PHE A 112 -15.30 -3.29 -30.71
C PHE A 112 -16.33 -2.84 -31.74
N LYS A 113 -15.85 -2.40 -32.91
CA LYS A 113 -16.70 -1.97 -34.03
C LYS A 113 -16.30 -2.67 -35.32
N ALA A 114 -17.12 -2.54 -36.36
CA ALA A 114 -16.83 -3.14 -37.67
C ALA A 114 -15.55 -2.58 -38.29
N GLU A 115 -15.22 -1.31 -37.99
CA GLU A 115 -14.04 -0.61 -38.49
C GLU A 115 -12.74 -1.02 -37.78
N GLY A 116 -12.83 -1.68 -36.62
CA GLY A 116 -11.68 -2.13 -35.86
C GLY A 116 -11.89 -2.23 -34.35
N ILE A 117 -10.77 -2.47 -33.65
CA ILE A 117 -10.67 -2.50 -32.20
C ILE A 117 -10.02 -1.20 -31.72
N PHE A 118 -10.56 -0.59 -30.66
CA PHE A 118 -10.05 0.66 -30.10
C PHE A 118 -9.75 0.50 -28.62
N LEU A 119 -8.48 0.71 -28.26
CA LEU A 119 -7.93 0.59 -26.92
C LEU A 119 -7.34 1.94 -26.54
N LEU A 120 -8.09 2.77 -25.82
CA LEU A 120 -7.66 4.12 -25.47
C LEU A 120 -7.97 4.44 -24.02
N GLY A 121 -7.13 5.25 -23.39
CA GLY A 121 -7.45 5.84 -22.10
C GLY A 121 -7.01 7.29 -22.02
N ARG A 122 -7.28 7.92 -20.88
CA ARG A 122 -6.69 9.22 -20.58
C ARG A 122 -5.19 9.04 -20.36
N ASP A 123 -4.41 9.54 -21.32
CA ASP A 123 -2.96 9.62 -21.24
C ASP A 123 -2.54 11.08 -21.04
N ILE A 124 -1.42 11.32 -20.36
CA ILE A 124 -0.79 12.64 -20.28
C ILE A 124 0.35 12.61 -21.28
N TYR A 125 0.40 13.59 -22.16
CA TYR A 125 1.59 13.87 -22.96
C TYR A 125 2.57 14.62 -22.07
N PRO A 126 3.65 14.00 -21.56
CA PRO A 126 4.75 14.81 -21.04
C PRO A 126 5.18 15.71 -22.20
N ASN A 127 5.27 17.01 -21.97
CA ASN A 127 5.69 17.97 -23.00
C ASN A 127 7.00 17.45 -23.61
N PRO A 128 7.02 16.94 -24.86
CA PRO A 128 8.14 16.14 -25.38
C PRO A 128 9.31 17.01 -25.84
N TRP A 129 9.37 18.26 -25.39
CA TRP A 129 10.33 19.25 -25.84
C TRP A 129 11.28 19.58 -24.69
N PRO A 130 12.62 19.51 -24.92
CA PRO A 130 13.60 20.09 -23.99
C PRO A 130 13.54 21.62 -23.98
N LEU A 131 12.63 22.22 -24.75
CA LEU A 131 12.37 23.65 -24.79
C LEU A 131 11.18 23.96 -23.88
N SER A 132 11.45 24.66 -22.78
CA SER A 132 10.40 25.28 -21.98
C SER A 132 10.29 26.76 -22.36
N GLN A 133 9.06 27.23 -22.57
CA GLN A 133 8.80 28.63 -22.80
C GLN A 133 8.20 29.24 -21.54
N SER A 134 8.79 30.33 -21.05
CA SER A 134 8.18 31.18 -20.04
C SER A 134 7.49 32.37 -20.71
N GLY A 135 6.35 32.85 -20.18
CA GLY A 135 5.64 34.04 -20.70
C GLY A 135 4.78 33.82 -21.96
N HIS A 136 4.14 34.88 -22.45
CA HIS A 136 3.21 34.83 -23.60
C HIS A 136 3.90 35.18 -24.92
N TYR A 137 3.81 34.29 -25.91
CA TYR A 137 4.24 34.57 -27.29
C TYR A 137 3.37 35.65 -27.94
N LYS A 138 3.98 36.59 -28.65
CA LYS A 138 3.27 37.54 -29.53
C LYS A 138 3.83 37.42 -30.93
N ALA A 139 3.02 36.90 -31.85
CA ALA A 139 3.35 36.85 -33.27
C ALA A 139 3.56 38.29 -33.80
N ALA A 140 4.59 38.46 -34.61
CA ALA A 140 4.86 39.67 -35.37
C ALA A 140 5.26 39.32 -36.79
N LYS A 141 5.38 40.32 -37.66
CA LYS A 141 5.86 40.11 -39.03
C LYS A 141 7.34 39.74 -39.00
N GLY A 142 7.65 38.53 -39.45
CA GLY A 142 8.98 37.98 -39.58
C GLY A 142 9.71 38.39 -40.88
N ARG A 143 10.95 37.95 -41.04
CA ARG A 143 11.72 38.07 -42.29
C ARG A 143 11.23 37.05 -43.32
N PHE A 144 10.82 35.86 -42.87
CA PHE A 144 10.31 34.76 -43.69
C PHE A 144 8.90 34.27 -43.33
N GLY A 145 8.08 35.12 -42.70
CA GLY A 145 6.70 34.77 -42.35
C GLY A 145 6.26 35.48 -41.09
N LEU A 146 6.00 34.73 -40.03
CA LEU A 146 5.82 35.25 -38.68
C LEU A 146 7.15 35.17 -37.92
N GLY A 147 7.35 36.12 -37.02
CA GLY A 147 8.46 36.13 -36.08
C GLY A 147 7.96 36.38 -34.66
N GLN A 148 8.85 36.18 -33.70
CA GLN A 148 8.56 36.40 -32.29
C GLN A 148 8.87 37.85 -31.88
N ALA A 149 7.84 38.62 -31.52
CA ALA A 149 8.02 39.93 -30.91
C ALA A 149 8.28 39.87 -29.39
N PRO A 150 8.90 40.90 -28.80
CA PRO A 150 9.20 40.93 -27.38
C PRO A 150 7.95 40.95 -26.50
N ASN A 151 7.80 39.98 -25.59
CA ASN A 151 6.77 39.99 -24.52
C ASN A 151 7.17 39.20 -23.26
N SER A 152 8.32 39.53 -22.68
CA SER A 152 8.81 38.96 -21.39
C SER A 152 8.97 37.45 -21.42
N SER A 153 9.03 36.87 -22.62
CA SER A 153 9.13 35.45 -22.84
C SER A 153 10.58 35.03 -22.98
N SER A 154 11.02 34.02 -22.25
CA SER A 154 12.28 33.33 -22.51
C SER A 154 12.01 31.94 -23.06
N ILE A 155 12.89 31.47 -23.94
CA ILE A 155 12.92 30.09 -24.37
C ILE A 155 14.13 29.45 -23.70
N ASN A 156 13.88 28.52 -22.80
CA ASN A 156 14.93 27.79 -22.12
C ASN A 156 15.07 26.42 -22.77
N TRP A 157 16.28 26.06 -23.15
CA TRP A 157 16.60 24.75 -23.70
C TRP A 157 17.39 23.93 -22.68
N ASP A 158 16.74 22.91 -22.12
CA ASP A 158 17.32 21.96 -21.19
C ASP A 158 18.06 20.84 -21.97
N SER A 159 19.06 20.19 -21.36
CA SER A 159 19.81 19.08 -21.99
C SER A 159 20.46 19.40 -23.35
N HIS A 160 20.84 20.66 -23.56
CA HIS A 160 21.31 21.20 -24.83
C HIS A 160 22.66 20.63 -25.31
N ASN A 161 23.53 20.08 -24.46
CA ASN A 161 24.89 19.59 -24.82
C ASN A 161 25.72 20.62 -25.64
N PHE A 162 25.90 21.83 -25.10
CA PHE A 162 26.47 22.98 -25.81
C PHE A 162 27.86 22.67 -26.39
N PRO A 163 28.15 22.95 -27.68
CA PRO A 163 29.41 22.60 -28.33
C PRO A 163 30.48 23.65 -27.99
N ASP A 164 30.87 23.69 -26.72
CA ASP A 164 31.73 24.72 -26.11
C ASP A 164 33.13 24.80 -26.72
N HIS A 165 33.66 23.67 -27.20
CA HIS A 165 34.93 23.62 -27.91
C HIS A 165 34.88 24.40 -29.24
N LYS A 166 33.79 24.25 -30.01
CA LYS A 166 33.67 24.83 -31.35
C LYS A 166 32.21 24.88 -31.78
N GLY A 167 31.75 26.01 -32.30
CA GLY A 167 30.37 26.13 -32.76
C GLY A 167 30.02 27.50 -33.32
N SER A 168 28.76 27.61 -33.72
CA SER A 168 28.17 28.87 -34.16
C SER A 168 26.69 28.96 -33.78
N ILE A 169 26.23 30.21 -33.61
CA ILE A 169 24.80 30.53 -33.50
C ILE A 169 24.47 31.60 -34.52
N GLU A 170 23.51 31.32 -35.38
CA GLU A 170 23.01 32.19 -36.44
C GLU A 170 21.55 32.55 -36.15
N LEU A 171 21.17 33.81 -36.39
CA LEU A 171 19.80 34.24 -36.18
C LEU A 171 19.40 35.41 -37.10
N TRP A 172 18.15 35.40 -37.53
CA TRP A 172 17.52 36.54 -38.22
C TRP A 172 16.77 37.39 -37.22
N MET A 173 17.15 38.66 -37.14
CA MET A 173 16.60 39.58 -36.15
C MET A 173 16.49 41.01 -36.68
N SER A 174 15.49 41.77 -36.21
CA SER A 174 15.38 43.19 -36.53
C SER A 174 16.45 44.02 -35.78
N GLY A 175 16.98 45.08 -36.37
CA GLY A 175 18.11 45.88 -35.84
C GLY A 175 17.78 46.80 -34.66
N ASP A 176 16.54 46.81 -34.17
CA ASP A 176 16.05 47.62 -33.06
C ASP A 176 16.21 46.93 -31.67
N VAL A 177 17.13 45.97 -31.57
CA VAL A 177 17.27 45.08 -30.41
C VAL A 177 17.89 45.74 -29.18
N LYS A 178 17.38 45.34 -28.01
CA LYS A 178 17.85 45.74 -26.68
C LYS A 178 17.93 44.51 -25.77
N GLY A 179 18.93 44.45 -24.92
CA GLY A 179 19.10 43.36 -23.96
C GLY A 179 19.75 42.11 -24.52
N ASN A 180 19.62 41.01 -23.77
CA ASN A 180 20.29 39.75 -24.06
C ASN A 180 19.50 38.98 -25.13
N ILE A 181 20.19 38.59 -26.20
CA ILE A 181 19.64 37.83 -27.34
C ILE A 181 19.72 36.34 -27.06
N TRP A 182 20.85 35.86 -26.55
CA TRP A 182 20.96 34.52 -25.99
C TRP A 182 22.06 34.47 -24.94
N ARG A 183 21.92 33.54 -23.99
CA ARG A 183 22.86 33.37 -22.90
C ARG A 183 22.95 31.91 -22.48
N ILE A 184 24.16 31.47 -22.16
CA ILE A 184 24.42 30.22 -21.46
C ILE A 184 25.46 30.48 -20.37
N ALA A 185 25.26 29.89 -19.20
CA ALA A 185 26.18 30.00 -18.07
C ALA A 185 26.44 28.64 -17.44
N SER A 186 27.66 28.41 -16.96
CA SER A 186 28.00 27.21 -16.19
C SER A 186 27.12 27.11 -14.93
N ASN A 187 26.95 25.88 -14.40
CA ASN A 187 26.08 25.63 -13.25
C ASN A 187 26.50 26.34 -11.95
N ASP A 188 27.77 26.76 -11.86
CA ASP A 188 28.31 27.58 -10.77
C ASP A 188 28.25 29.10 -11.06
N PHE A 189 27.71 29.48 -12.23
CA PHE A 189 27.57 30.83 -12.75
C PHE A 189 28.89 31.61 -12.92
N GLN A 190 30.04 30.94 -12.87
CA GLN A 190 31.36 31.58 -12.99
C GLN A 190 31.80 31.80 -14.44
N GLU A 191 31.27 31.03 -15.38
CA GLU A 191 31.64 31.08 -16.78
C GLU A 191 30.38 31.22 -17.64
N SER A 192 30.46 31.97 -18.75
CA SER A 192 29.29 32.20 -19.59
C SER A 192 29.62 32.65 -21.00
N HIS A 193 28.67 32.43 -21.91
CA HIS A 193 28.57 33.12 -23.18
C HIS A 193 27.34 34.03 -23.13
N THR A 194 27.47 35.26 -23.57
CA THR A 194 26.34 36.20 -23.68
C THR A 194 26.43 36.97 -24.97
N PHE A 195 25.37 36.87 -25.78
CA PHE A 195 25.20 37.64 -27.01
C PHE A 195 24.06 38.62 -26.79
N TYR A 196 24.35 39.91 -26.88
CA TYR A 196 23.47 40.94 -26.36
C TYR A 196 23.67 42.28 -27.06
N THR A 197 22.72 43.16 -26.81
CA THR A 197 22.78 44.60 -27.09
C THR A 197 22.67 45.33 -25.75
N ASP A 198 23.45 46.40 -25.56
CA ASP A 198 23.38 47.24 -24.36
C ASP A 198 22.62 48.54 -24.68
N GLU A 199 21.73 48.96 -23.78
CA GLU A 199 20.99 50.24 -23.87
C GLU A 199 21.93 51.45 -23.99
N LYS A 200 23.16 51.35 -23.48
CA LYS A 200 24.18 52.40 -23.59
C LYS A 200 24.90 52.44 -24.95
N ASN A 201 24.78 51.39 -25.78
CA ASN A 201 25.65 51.15 -26.93
C ASN A 201 25.02 51.39 -28.31
N GLN A 202 23.92 52.15 -28.41
CA GLN A 202 23.38 52.65 -29.70
C GLN A 202 23.25 51.56 -30.80
N HIS A 203 22.52 50.47 -30.57
CA HIS A 203 22.28 49.38 -31.57
C HIS A 203 23.50 48.53 -31.96
N ARG A 204 24.52 48.44 -31.11
CA ARG A 204 25.67 47.53 -31.32
C ARG A 204 25.39 46.13 -30.76
N ILE A 205 25.82 45.11 -31.47
CA ILE A 205 25.82 43.72 -31.01
C ILE A 205 27.13 43.42 -30.31
N SER A 206 27.08 42.82 -29.14
CA SER A 206 28.23 42.43 -28.35
C SER A 206 28.21 40.93 -28.05
N TYR A 207 29.37 40.28 -28.18
CA TYR A 207 29.59 38.89 -27.80
C TYR A 207 30.62 38.81 -26.66
N ALA A 208 30.12 38.58 -25.44
CA ALA A 208 30.93 38.45 -24.24
C ALA A 208 31.11 36.97 -23.85
N THR A 209 32.33 36.62 -23.42
CA THR A 209 32.65 35.34 -22.79
C THR A 209 33.30 35.63 -21.44
N TRP A 210 32.86 34.92 -20.40
CA TRP A 210 33.45 34.95 -19.06
C TRP A 210 34.14 33.63 -18.77
N THR A 211 35.41 33.69 -18.38
CA THR A 211 36.22 32.51 -18.02
C THR A 211 37.09 32.88 -16.82
N GLU A 212 36.95 32.15 -15.70
CA GLU A 212 37.78 32.34 -14.49
C GLU A 212 37.92 33.80 -14.02
N GLY A 213 36.81 34.54 -13.98
CA GLY A 213 36.78 35.95 -13.56
C GLY A 213 37.29 36.96 -14.58
N ARG A 214 37.70 36.53 -15.79
CA ARG A 214 38.05 37.41 -16.91
C ARG A 214 36.90 37.50 -17.92
N ARG A 215 36.61 38.71 -18.39
CA ARG A 215 35.58 38.98 -19.41
C ARG A 215 36.22 39.46 -20.69
N GLU A 216 36.06 38.69 -21.77
CA GLU A 216 36.44 39.09 -23.12
C GLU A 216 35.19 39.53 -23.88
N THR A 217 35.19 40.69 -24.52
CA THR A 217 34.03 41.21 -25.26
C THR A 217 34.45 41.78 -26.61
N ILE A 218 33.77 41.34 -27.67
CA ILE A 218 33.86 41.95 -29.00
C ILE A 218 32.52 42.57 -29.36
N SER A 219 32.52 43.66 -30.13
CA SER A 219 31.30 44.39 -30.50
C SER A 219 31.35 44.90 -31.94
N THR A 220 30.19 45.02 -32.55
CA THR A 220 30.03 45.58 -33.90
C THR A 220 30.03 47.13 -33.88
N GLU A 221 30.06 47.73 -35.07
CA GLU A 221 29.49 49.08 -35.25
C GLU A 221 27.97 49.06 -35.03
N ALA A 222 27.35 50.24 -34.93
CA ALA A 222 25.91 50.34 -34.75
C ALA A 222 25.18 49.76 -35.98
N LEU A 223 24.23 48.86 -35.76
CA LEU A 223 23.43 48.30 -36.83
C LEU A 223 22.44 49.32 -37.38
N SER A 224 22.16 49.24 -38.68
CA SER A 224 21.05 49.96 -39.28
C SER A 224 19.70 49.40 -38.82
N LEU A 225 18.64 50.20 -38.94
CA LEU A 225 17.28 49.69 -38.75
C LEU A 225 16.90 48.77 -39.93
N GLY A 226 16.39 47.58 -39.65
CA GLY A 226 16.04 46.59 -40.67
C GLY A 226 16.33 45.16 -40.21
N TRP A 227 16.19 44.18 -41.11
CA TRP A 227 16.54 42.79 -40.82
C TRP A 227 18.03 42.56 -41.03
N HIS A 228 18.68 41.93 -40.04
CA HIS A 228 20.08 41.53 -40.11
C HIS A 228 20.22 40.05 -39.82
N LEU A 229 21.15 39.41 -40.53
CA LEU A 229 21.63 38.07 -40.21
C LEU A 229 22.82 38.19 -39.27
N LEU A 230 22.61 37.80 -38.01
CA LEU A 230 23.64 37.85 -36.98
C LEU A 230 24.21 36.46 -36.75
N CYS A 231 25.52 36.35 -36.60
CA CYS A 231 26.15 35.10 -36.24
C CYS A 231 27.29 35.31 -35.22
N ALA A 232 27.35 34.42 -34.23
CA ALA A 232 28.43 34.32 -33.27
C ALA A 232 29.19 33.02 -33.51
N ASN A 233 30.48 33.11 -33.87
CA ASN A 233 31.38 31.96 -34.04
C ASN A 233 32.31 31.85 -32.82
N TRP A 234 32.66 30.62 -32.44
CA TRP A 234 33.75 30.35 -31.49
C TRP A 234 34.50 29.06 -31.85
N ASP A 235 35.82 29.09 -31.66
CA ASP A 235 36.72 27.97 -31.94
C ASP A 235 37.89 28.02 -30.94
N SER A 236 37.90 27.11 -29.96
CA SER A 236 38.93 27.10 -28.92
C SER A 236 40.28 26.61 -29.43
N GLU A 237 40.30 25.78 -30.49
CA GLU A 237 41.54 25.29 -31.09
C GLU A 237 42.29 26.43 -31.79
N LYS A 238 41.55 27.31 -32.47
CA LYS A 238 42.10 28.55 -33.04
C LYS A 238 42.22 29.69 -32.04
N GLY A 239 41.58 29.59 -30.88
CA GLY A 239 41.57 30.61 -29.84
C GLY A 239 40.80 31.88 -30.22
N ILE A 240 39.81 31.77 -31.13
CA ILE A 240 39.07 32.92 -31.68
C ILE A 240 37.56 32.83 -31.47
N LYS A 241 36.94 34.00 -31.33
CA LYS A 241 35.50 34.21 -31.48
C LYS A 241 35.23 35.38 -32.41
N GLN A 242 34.12 35.33 -33.14
CA GLN A 242 33.78 36.35 -34.13
C GLN A 242 32.29 36.73 -34.05
N ILE A 243 31.98 37.94 -34.49
CA ILE A 243 30.62 38.36 -34.84
C ILE A 243 30.58 38.57 -36.35
N LEU A 244 29.61 37.93 -37.00
CA LEU A 244 29.28 38.20 -38.39
C LEU A 244 27.95 38.95 -38.44
N VAL A 245 27.90 39.95 -39.30
CA VAL A 245 26.67 40.69 -39.65
C VAL A 245 26.52 40.60 -41.16
N ASP A 246 25.35 40.13 -41.59
CA ASP A 246 25.01 39.96 -43.01
C ASP A 246 26.09 39.18 -43.77
N GLY A 247 26.56 38.11 -43.13
CA GLY A 247 27.52 37.17 -43.70
C GLY A 247 28.95 37.66 -43.80
N LYS A 248 29.30 38.80 -43.20
CA LYS A 248 30.67 39.30 -43.12
C LYS A 248 31.15 39.34 -41.69
N ILE A 249 32.39 38.92 -41.44
CA ILE A 249 33.04 39.08 -40.13
C ILE A 249 33.26 40.58 -39.89
N VAL A 250 32.65 41.11 -38.84
CA VAL A 250 32.72 42.54 -38.47
C VAL A 250 33.45 42.77 -37.14
N ALA A 251 33.59 41.73 -36.32
CA ALA A 251 34.38 41.78 -35.11
C ALA A 251 35.01 40.41 -34.82
N GLU A 252 36.24 40.40 -34.34
CA GLU A 252 37.00 39.20 -33.96
C GLU A 252 37.76 39.46 -32.65
N GLY A 253 37.90 38.44 -31.82
CA GLY A 253 38.67 38.52 -30.59
C GLY A 253 39.01 37.15 -30.03
N LYS A 254 39.66 37.15 -28.86
CA LYS A 254 40.14 35.93 -28.22
C LYS A 254 38.98 35.10 -27.66
N TYR A 255 39.10 33.78 -27.83
CA TYR A 255 38.25 32.80 -27.17
C TYR A 255 39.08 31.81 -26.36
N GLU A 256 38.67 31.59 -25.11
CA GLU A 256 39.16 30.53 -24.25
C GLU A 256 37.96 29.65 -23.93
N GLN A 257 38.10 28.32 -24.10
CA GLN A 257 37.00 27.38 -23.90
C GLN A 257 36.40 27.51 -22.50
N THR A 258 35.07 27.60 -22.40
CA THR A 258 34.38 27.68 -21.11
C THR A 258 33.99 26.29 -20.58
N LYS A 259 33.31 26.25 -19.44
CA LYS A 259 32.66 25.06 -18.84
C LYS A 259 31.15 24.99 -19.12
N CYS A 260 30.64 25.82 -20.03
CA CYS A 260 29.23 25.87 -20.42
C CYS A 260 28.72 24.60 -21.13
N ALA A 261 29.59 23.71 -21.60
CA ALA A 261 29.20 22.38 -22.10
C ALA A 261 28.32 21.60 -21.11
N ARG A 262 28.50 21.83 -19.80
CA ARG A 262 27.78 21.18 -18.70
C ARG A 262 26.65 22.04 -18.10
N ALA A 263 26.31 23.16 -18.72
CA ALA A 263 25.21 24.00 -18.26
C ALA A 263 23.89 23.21 -18.28
N ASN A 264 23.01 23.52 -17.33
CA ASN A 264 21.70 22.90 -17.25
C ASN A 264 20.70 23.56 -18.21
N SER A 265 20.86 24.85 -18.50
CA SER A 265 19.96 25.62 -19.34
C SER A 265 20.70 26.53 -20.33
N PHE A 266 20.09 26.71 -21.50
CA PHE A 266 20.45 27.69 -22.50
C PHE A 266 19.25 28.61 -22.75
N ASP A 267 19.43 29.92 -22.62
CA ASP A 267 18.36 30.91 -22.76
C ASP A 267 18.41 31.56 -24.15
N ILE A 268 17.32 31.48 -24.91
CA ILE A 268 17.09 32.19 -26.17
C ILE A 268 16.07 33.31 -25.92
N ASN A 269 16.43 34.51 -26.40
CA ASN A 269 15.68 35.76 -26.25
C ASN A 269 15.34 36.15 -24.80
N PRO A 270 16.30 36.13 -23.84
CA PRO A 270 15.96 36.26 -22.42
C PRO A 270 15.35 37.60 -21.99
N ARG A 271 15.58 38.76 -22.67
CA ARG A 271 14.89 40.05 -22.38
C ARG A 271 14.89 41.04 -23.57
N GLN A 272 13.68 41.45 -23.94
CA GLN A 272 13.15 42.40 -24.95
C GLN A 272 14.02 43.55 -25.53
N ALA A 273 14.28 43.53 -26.85
CA ALA A 273 13.64 44.33 -27.91
C ALA A 273 14.03 43.74 -29.29
N GLY A 274 13.22 43.93 -30.34
CA GLY A 274 13.43 43.33 -31.68
C GLY A 274 12.70 42.01 -31.94
N VAL A 275 12.32 41.75 -33.20
CA VAL A 275 11.64 40.54 -33.66
C VAL A 275 12.67 39.49 -34.06
N LEU A 276 12.58 38.29 -33.48
CA LEU A 276 13.39 37.12 -33.84
C LEU A 276 12.61 36.26 -34.84
N ASP A 277 13.19 35.94 -35.99
CA ASP A 277 12.52 35.17 -37.05
C ASP A 277 13.02 33.74 -37.19
N GLU A 278 14.33 33.55 -37.06
CA GLU A 278 15.00 32.26 -37.20
C GLU A 278 16.17 32.17 -36.20
N PHE A 279 16.42 30.99 -35.64
CA PHE A 279 17.57 30.72 -34.77
C PHE A 279 18.18 29.35 -35.09
N ARG A 280 19.47 29.28 -35.39
CA ARG A 280 20.20 28.03 -35.66
C ARG A 280 21.45 27.95 -34.80
N MET A 281 21.64 26.84 -34.09
CA MET A 281 22.89 26.51 -33.39
C MET A 281 23.57 25.33 -34.09
N SER A 282 24.88 25.44 -34.31
CA SER A 282 25.68 24.45 -35.05
C SER A 282 26.89 23.97 -34.24
N ARG A 283 27.30 22.72 -34.49
CA ARG A 283 28.50 22.09 -33.89
C ARG A 283 29.82 22.49 -34.57
N ASP A 284 29.75 23.35 -35.58
CA ASP A 284 30.91 23.86 -36.30
C ASP A 284 30.76 25.39 -36.48
N VAL A 285 31.88 26.06 -36.77
CA VAL A 285 31.86 27.49 -37.09
C VAL A 285 31.19 27.73 -38.43
N ASN A 286 30.37 28.79 -38.52
CA ASN A 286 29.82 29.21 -39.80
C ASN A 286 30.96 29.74 -40.69
N ARG A 287 30.94 29.39 -41.99
CA ARG A 287 32.01 29.68 -42.96
C ARG A 287 31.82 30.97 -43.77
N TYR A 288 31.03 31.92 -43.25
CA TYR A 288 30.57 33.16 -43.90
C TYR A 288 29.91 32.91 -45.28
N TYR A 289 28.98 33.80 -45.68
CA TYR A 289 28.14 33.55 -46.86
C TYR A 289 28.78 34.12 -48.13
N GLU A 290 29.79 33.43 -48.67
CA GLU A 290 30.51 33.84 -49.89
C GLU A 290 29.58 33.96 -51.12
N ASP A 291 28.56 33.10 -51.21
CA ASP A 291 27.58 33.05 -52.32
C ASP A 291 26.33 33.94 -52.11
N GLY A 292 26.34 34.78 -51.06
CA GLY A 292 25.23 35.66 -50.72
C GLY A 292 24.34 35.16 -49.57
N LEU A 293 23.55 36.07 -49.00
CA LEU A 293 22.69 35.79 -47.86
C LEU A 293 21.59 34.76 -48.18
N PRO A 294 21.17 33.94 -47.19
CA PRO A 294 20.01 33.08 -47.35
C PRO A 294 18.78 33.86 -47.82
N SER A 295 18.18 33.41 -48.93
CA SER A 295 16.93 33.97 -49.47
C SER A 295 15.68 33.29 -48.92
N GLU A 296 15.85 32.22 -48.14
CA GLU A 296 14.84 31.33 -47.58
C GLU A 296 15.17 31.04 -46.10
N PRO A 297 14.21 30.54 -45.28
CA PRO A 297 14.47 30.04 -43.94
C PRO A 297 15.67 29.08 -43.85
N PHE A 298 16.34 29.07 -42.69
CA PHE A 298 17.45 28.14 -42.48
C PHE A 298 16.98 26.69 -42.65
N LYS A 299 17.87 25.84 -43.15
CA LYS A 299 17.65 24.41 -43.25
C LYS A 299 18.64 23.68 -42.36
N LYS A 300 18.25 22.52 -41.85
CA LYS A 300 19.17 21.64 -41.13
C LYS A 300 20.22 21.10 -42.09
N ASP A 301 21.45 21.09 -41.60
CA ASP A 301 22.58 20.38 -42.17
C ASP A 301 23.19 19.43 -41.13
N GLN A 302 24.22 18.68 -41.50
CA GLN A 302 24.88 17.72 -40.61
C GLN A 302 25.52 18.35 -39.36
N TYR A 303 25.75 19.67 -39.36
CA TYR A 303 26.34 20.39 -38.24
C TYR A 303 25.27 21.01 -37.33
N THR A 304 24.07 21.22 -37.85
CA THR A 304 22.94 21.82 -37.16
C THR A 304 22.56 20.99 -35.93
N LYS A 305 22.41 21.67 -34.80
CA LYS A 305 22.15 21.10 -33.49
C LYS A 305 20.78 21.51 -32.95
N LEU A 306 20.35 22.73 -33.24
CA LEU A 306 18.99 23.23 -33.03
C LEU A 306 18.66 24.20 -34.16
N LEU A 307 17.44 24.14 -34.67
CA LEU A 307 16.89 25.10 -35.62
C LEU A 307 15.48 25.50 -35.17
N LEU A 308 15.21 26.76 -34.91
CA LEU A 308 13.89 27.28 -34.55
C LEU A 308 13.41 28.25 -35.63
N ASN A 309 12.24 27.95 -36.20
CA ASN A 309 11.46 28.88 -37.03
C ASN A 309 10.31 29.45 -36.18
N PHE A 310 10.12 30.76 -36.21
CA PHE A 310 9.16 31.44 -35.33
C PHE A 310 7.80 31.68 -36.02
N ASP A 311 7.42 30.80 -36.96
CA ASP A 311 6.31 30.98 -37.90
C ASP A 311 4.90 30.58 -37.39
N HIS A 312 4.74 30.25 -36.10
CA HIS A 312 3.49 29.71 -35.56
C HIS A 312 2.65 30.75 -34.78
N GLU A 313 1.33 30.80 -35.04
CA GLU A 313 0.40 31.72 -34.33
C GLU A 313 0.18 31.35 -32.85
N GLN A 314 0.39 30.08 -32.48
CA GLN A 314 0.12 29.52 -31.14
C GLN A 314 1.37 28.87 -30.54
N GLY A 315 2.38 29.65 -30.15
CA GLY A 315 3.33 29.37 -29.06
C GLY A 315 3.99 27.98 -28.90
N VAL A 316 3.89 27.05 -29.84
CA VAL A 316 4.58 25.77 -29.81
C VAL A 316 5.86 25.93 -30.62
N LEU A 317 6.98 25.84 -29.91
CA LEU A 317 8.32 25.92 -30.51
C LEU A 317 8.67 24.55 -31.08
N TYR A 318 9.00 24.51 -32.37
CA TYR A 318 9.43 23.29 -33.07
C TYR A 318 10.86 23.44 -33.58
N ASP A 319 11.57 22.32 -33.65
CA ASP A 319 12.92 22.26 -34.23
C ASP A 319 12.87 22.17 -35.77
N GLY A 320 12.50 23.27 -36.45
CA GLY A 320 12.92 23.65 -37.82
C GLY A 320 12.50 22.80 -39.03
N GLU A 321 12.07 21.57 -38.81
CA GLU A 321 11.39 20.72 -39.76
C GLU A 321 10.09 20.32 -39.06
N THR A 322 8.97 20.17 -39.78
CA THR A 322 7.94 19.26 -39.28
C THR A 322 8.55 17.87 -39.46
N PRO A 323 9.11 17.20 -38.44
CA PRO A 323 9.60 15.87 -38.68
C PRO A 323 8.32 15.03 -38.70
N ALA A 324 8.16 14.20 -39.71
CA ALA A 324 7.75 12.84 -39.40
C ALA A 324 8.73 12.35 -38.32
N LYS A 325 8.44 12.59 -37.02
CA LYS A 325 9.41 12.21 -35.99
C LYS A 325 9.48 10.68 -35.98
N PRO A 326 10.66 10.09 -35.72
CA PRO A 326 10.69 8.71 -35.29
C PRO A 326 9.78 8.59 -34.06
N ARG A 327 8.93 7.55 -34.05
CA ARG A 327 8.10 7.22 -32.87
C ARG A 327 8.95 7.27 -31.60
N PRO A 328 8.41 7.76 -30.47
CA PRO A 328 9.07 7.61 -29.18
C PRO A 328 9.52 6.16 -29.01
N LYS A 329 10.73 5.94 -28.47
CA LYS A 329 11.08 4.58 -28.06
C LYS A 329 10.06 4.14 -27.01
N ALA A 330 9.57 2.92 -27.15
CA ALA A 330 8.67 2.34 -26.17
C ALA A 330 9.42 2.12 -24.86
N GLU A 331 9.29 3.09 -23.97
CA GLU A 331 9.84 3.07 -22.63
C GLU A 331 8.72 2.84 -21.63
N VAL A 332 9.02 2.16 -20.53
CA VAL A 332 8.05 1.96 -19.44
C VAL A 332 7.57 3.34 -18.98
N PRO A 333 6.25 3.65 -19.04
CA PRO A 333 5.73 4.92 -18.55
C PRO A 333 6.07 5.09 -17.06
N ARG A 334 6.84 6.14 -16.76
CA ARG A 334 7.31 6.48 -15.40
C ARG A 334 6.71 7.84 -14.99
N PHE A 335 7.21 8.39 -13.88
CA PHE A 335 6.71 9.60 -13.21
C PHE A 335 6.19 10.69 -14.17
N GLY A 336 4.97 11.18 -13.91
CA GLY A 336 4.33 12.27 -14.66
C GLY A 336 3.50 11.87 -15.89
N VAL A 337 3.33 10.57 -16.18
CA VAL A 337 2.62 10.08 -17.39
C VAL A 337 1.37 9.27 -17.02
N GLU A 338 0.16 9.75 -17.34
CA GLU A 338 -1.06 8.93 -17.22
C GLU A 338 -1.03 7.73 -18.17
N THR A 339 -1.54 6.59 -17.71
CA THR A 339 -1.35 5.27 -18.32
C THR A 339 -2.66 4.58 -18.74
N GLY A 340 -3.69 5.36 -19.09
CA GLY A 340 -5.01 4.83 -19.41
C GLY A 340 -4.98 3.85 -20.59
N SER A 341 -4.25 4.17 -21.67
CA SER A 341 -4.14 3.27 -22.84
C SER A 341 -3.41 1.96 -22.51
N VAL A 342 -2.47 2.00 -21.56
CA VAL A 342 -1.79 0.79 -21.06
C VAL A 342 -2.80 -0.12 -20.34
N PHE A 343 -3.70 0.44 -19.53
CA PHE A 343 -4.72 -0.34 -18.84
C PHE A 343 -5.74 -0.95 -19.79
N ALA A 344 -6.13 -0.23 -20.86
CA ALA A 344 -6.99 -0.76 -21.91
C ALA A 344 -6.35 -1.97 -22.61
N VAL A 345 -5.07 -1.89 -22.96
CA VAL A 345 -4.33 -3.02 -23.55
C VAL A 345 -4.21 -4.19 -22.57
N TYR A 346 -3.91 -3.94 -21.30
CA TYR A 346 -3.81 -5.02 -20.32
C TYR A 346 -5.15 -5.72 -20.08
N GLU A 347 -6.27 -4.99 -20.05
CA GLU A 347 -7.60 -5.61 -19.96
C GLU A 347 -7.94 -6.39 -21.23
N PHE A 348 -7.59 -5.85 -22.40
CA PHE A 348 -7.76 -6.57 -23.66
C PHE A 348 -6.98 -7.90 -23.68
N LEU A 349 -5.71 -7.86 -23.25
CA LEU A 349 -4.86 -9.04 -23.17
C LEU A 349 -5.37 -10.08 -22.16
N GLU A 350 -5.93 -9.64 -21.04
CA GLU A 350 -6.52 -10.52 -20.03
C GLU A 350 -7.82 -11.15 -20.51
N ASP A 351 -8.78 -10.35 -20.96
CA ASP A 351 -10.16 -10.78 -21.19
C ASP A 351 -10.35 -11.46 -22.55
N TYR A 352 -9.57 -11.07 -23.57
CA TYR A 352 -9.74 -11.56 -24.95
C TYR A 352 -8.58 -12.42 -25.45
N CYS A 353 -7.37 -12.26 -24.88
CA CYS A 353 -6.20 -13.04 -25.28
C CYS A 353 -5.80 -14.12 -24.27
N GLY A 354 -6.34 -14.11 -23.05
CA GLY A 354 -6.07 -15.11 -22.00
C GLY A 354 -4.71 -14.95 -21.32
N VAL A 355 -4.14 -13.75 -21.29
CA VAL A 355 -2.87 -13.45 -20.60
C VAL A 355 -3.11 -13.23 -19.11
N ARG A 356 -2.20 -13.68 -18.25
CA ARG A 356 -2.18 -13.40 -16.80
C ARG A 356 -0.76 -13.06 -16.35
N TRP A 357 -0.66 -12.17 -15.36
CA TRP A 357 0.59 -11.80 -14.70
C TRP A 357 0.45 -11.99 -13.19
N TYR A 358 0.56 -13.22 -12.72
CA TYR A 358 0.41 -13.53 -11.30
C TYR A 358 1.58 -13.02 -10.46
N PHE A 359 2.80 -13.13 -10.99
CA PHE A 359 4.03 -12.63 -10.37
C PHE A 359 4.88 -11.84 -11.36
N ALA A 360 6.00 -11.29 -10.90
CA ALA A 360 6.92 -10.52 -11.74
C ALA A 360 7.76 -11.45 -12.63
N GLY A 361 8.31 -10.88 -13.72
CA GLY A 361 9.15 -11.62 -14.67
C GLY A 361 8.39 -12.67 -15.49
N ASP A 362 9.14 -13.47 -16.24
CA ASP A 362 8.56 -14.45 -17.18
C ASP A 362 7.89 -15.63 -16.47
N LEU A 363 8.45 -16.12 -15.35
CA LEU A 363 7.84 -17.21 -14.58
C LEU A 363 6.48 -16.84 -13.99
N GLY A 364 6.23 -15.56 -13.72
CA GLY A 364 4.96 -15.04 -13.22
C GLY A 364 3.88 -14.86 -14.29
N ARG A 365 4.24 -14.96 -15.58
CA ARG A 365 3.36 -14.71 -16.72
C ARG A 365 2.80 -16.03 -17.28
N VAL A 366 1.50 -16.07 -17.55
CA VAL A 366 0.81 -17.20 -18.19
C VAL A 366 0.03 -16.71 -19.41
N TYR A 367 0.03 -17.50 -20.47
CA TYR A 367 -0.69 -17.22 -21.71
C TYR A 367 -0.92 -18.51 -22.49
N PRO A 368 -2.00 -18.61 -23.29
CA PRO A 368 -2.24 -19.77 -24.13
C PRO A 368 -1.28 -19.79 -25.32
N LYS A 369 -0.98 -20.97 -25.85
CA LYS A 369 -0.37 -21.15 -27.17
C LYS A 369 -1.48 -21.51 -28.15
N LYS A 370 -1.66 -20.72 -29.20
CA LYS A 370 -2.73 -20.92 -30.19
C LYS A 370 -2.22 -20.64 -31.60
N ASP A 371 -2.51 -21.53 -32.54
CA ASP A 371 -2.25 -21.28 -33.97
C ASP A 371 -3.16 -20.19 -34.52
N GLU A 372 -4.38 -20.06 -33.99
CA GLU A 372 -5.32 -18.98 -34.30
C GLU A 372 -5.74 -18.24 -33.01
N LEU A 373 -5.58 -16.92 -33.03
CA LEU A 373 -6.06 -16.04 -31.97
C LEU A 373 -7.26 -15.25 -32.48
N SER A 374 -8.45 -15.73 -32.16
CA SER A 374 -9.73 -15.12 -32.51
C SER A 374 -10.70 -15.08 -31.32
N PHE A 375 -11.62 -14.12 -31.34
CA PHE A 375 -12.68 -13.92 -30.34
C PHE A 375 -13.84 -13.12 -30.93
N SER A 376 -15.01 -13.21 -30.31
CA SER A 376 -16.21 -12.45 -30.70
C SER A 376 -16.50 -11.36 -29.67
N ALA A 377 -16.68 -10.11 -30.11
CA ALA A 377 -16.97 -8.98 -29.24
C ALA A 377 -17.80 -7.91 -29.97
N SER A 378 -18.48 -7.05 -29.22
CA SER A 378 -19.17 -5.88 -29.77
C SER A 378 -19.37 -4.81 -28.70
N GLY A 379 -19.57 -3.57 -29.13
CA GLY A 379 -19.90 -2.46 -28.24
C GLY A 379 -18.68 -1.77 -27.63
N THR A 380 -18.94 -0.91 -26.64
CA THR A 380 -17.94 -0.06 -26.00
C THR A 380 -18.02 -0.25 -24.49
N ASN A 381 -16.91 -0.69 -23.90
CA ASN A 381 -16.75 -0.88 -22.45
C ASN A 381 -15.80 0.19 -21.91
N THR A 382 -16.34 1.12 -21.14
CA THR A 382 -15.55 2.12 -20.42
C THR A 382 -15.36 1.67 -18.97
N ARG A 383 -14.13 1.73 -18.49
CA ARG A 383 -13.71 1.27 -17.17
C ARG A 383 -13.02 2.40 -16.42
N ARG A 384 -13.30 2.45 -15.13
CA ARG A 384 -12.58 3.30 -14.18
C ARG A 384 -12.33 2.48 -12.92
N PRO A 385 -11.10 2.46 -12.38
CA PRO A 385 -10.81 1.74 -11.14
C PRO A 385 -11.76 2.15 -10.01
N ALA A 386 -12.23 1.18 -9.22
CA ALA A 386 -13.09 1.46 -8.05
C ALA A 386 -12.37 2.33 -7.01
N ILE A 387 -11.06 2.09 -6.80
CA ILE A 387 -10.19 2.89 -5.94
C ILE A 387 -9.13 3.48 -6.85
N LEU A 388 -9.01 4.81 -6.98
CA LEU A 388 -8.24 5.48 -8.05
C LEU A 388 -6.72 5.43 -7.90
N TYR A 389 -6.17 5.67 -6.72
CA TYR A 389 -4.72 5.73 -6.53
C TYR A 389 -4.29 4.45 -5.81
N ARG A 390 -3.47 3.64 -6.50
CA ARG A 390 -3.03 2.33 -6.01
C ARG A 390 -1.53 2.27 -6.12
N SER A 391 -0.85 2.02 -5.01
CA SER A 391 0.61 1.93 -4.97
C SER A 391 1.07 0.94 -3.90
N SER A 392 2.34 0.54 -3.96
CA SER A 392 2.98 -0.35 -2.99
C SER A 392 4.42 0.10 -2.71
N SER A 393 4.93 -0.14 -1.50
CA SER A 393 6.35 0.12 -1.17
C SER A 393 7.31 -0.80 -1.93
N GLY A 394 6.82 -1.96 -2.39
CA GLY A 394 7.39 -2.79 -3.45
C GLY A 394 8.71 -3.52 -3.18
N MET A 395 8.67 -4.85 -3.33
CA MET A 395 9.68 -5.89 -3.60
C MET A 395 11.18 -5.51 -3.68
N THR A 396 11.68 -4.87 -2.65
CA THR A 396 13.08 -4.45 -2.48
C THR A 396 13.79 -5.36 -1.47
N GLU A 397 15.08 -5.15 -1.25
CA GLU A 397 15.85 -5.92 -0.24
C GLU A 397 15.34 -5.71 1.19
N SER A 398 14.62 -4.62 1.47
CA SER A 398 13.99 -4.35 2.76
C SER A 398 12.68 -5.10 3.00
N ASP A 399 12.12 -5.77 1.99
CA ASP A 399 10.87 -6.53 2.12
C ASP A 399 11.11 -7.99 2.55
N SER A 400 10.01 -8.69 2.86
CA SER A 400 10.02 -10.11 3.24
C SER A 400 10.72 -10.98 2.18
N PRO A 401 11.72 -11.81 2.55
CA PRO A 401 12.37 -12.73 1.63
C PRO A 401 11.38 -13.66 0.94
N MET A 402 10.29 -14.06 1.63
CA MET A 402 9.24 -14.91 1.07
C MET A 402 8.68 -14.31 -0.22
N SER A 403 8.25 -13.04 -0.16
CA SER A 403 7.70 -12.38 -1.35
C SER A 403 8.74 -12.21 -2.45
N ARG A 404 9.97 -11.80 -2.09
CA ARG A 404 11.03 -11.62 -3.09
C ARG A 404 11.37 -12.93 -3.81
N ILE A 405 11.33 -14.08 -3.13
CA ILE A 405 11.54 -15.41 -3.74
C ILE A 405 10.36 -15.78 -4.64
N LEU A 406 9.11 -15.58 -4.19
CA LEU A 406 7.91 -15.94 -4.97
C LEU A 406 7.83 -15.20 -6.31
N HIS A 407 8.37 -13.99 -6.39
CA HIS A 407 8.49 -13.24 -7.64
C HIS A 407 9.83 -13.41 -8.36
N ASN A 408 10.62 -14.41 -7.95
CA ASN A 408 11.91 -14.74 -8.55
C ASN A 408 12.93 -13.58 -8.56
N HIS A 409 13.02 -12.85 -7.46
CA HIS A 409 14.02 -11.81 -7.25
C HIS A 409 14.07 -10.74 -8.36
N PRO A 410 12.94 -10.07 -8.65
CA PRO A 410 12.86 -9.21 -9.80
C PRO A 410 13.74 -7.98 -9.63
N ASN A 411 14.34 -7.55 -10.74
CA ASN A 411 15.04 -6.27 -10.78
C ASN A 411 14.05 -5.09 -10.79
N SER A 412 14.58 -3.87 -10.74
CA SER A 412 13.76 -2.65 -10.67
C SER A 412 12.81 -2.49 -11.87
N GLN A 413 13.25 -2.85 -13.07
CA GLN A 413 12.44 -2.76 -14.28
C GLN A 413 11.30 -3.79 -14.29
N GLU A 414 11.59 -5.04 -13.92
CA GLU A 414 10.58 -6.10 -13.83
C GLU A 414 9.50 -5.77 -12.79
N ARG A 415 9.90 -5.21 -11.65
CA ARG A 415 8.97 -4.73 -10.63
C ARG A 415 8.08 -3.61 -11.16
N ASP A 416 8.66 -2.62 -11.85
CA ASP A 416 7.91 -1.49 -12.40
C ASP A 416 6.90 -1.96 -13.46
N ILE A 417 7.29 -2.89 -14.34
CA ILE A 417 6.41 -3.52 -15.34
C ILE A 417 5.30 -4.33 -14.65
N TYR A 418 5.63 -5.08 -13.60
CA TYR A 418 4.63 -5.84 -12.84
C TYR A 418 3.56 -4.94 -12.22
N HIS A 419 3.95 -3.84 -11.56
CA HIS A 419 2.98 -2.88 -11.02
C HIS A 419 2.07 -2.30 -12.11
N MET A 420 2.63 -1.98 -13.27
CA MET A 420 1.86 -1.51 -14.43
C MET A 420 0.84 -2.56 -14.90
N ARG A 421 1.23 -3.83 -15.01
CA ARG A 421 0.34 -4.95 -15.36
C ARG A 421 -0.77 -5.16 -14.32
N MET A 422 -0.47 -4.90 -13.05
CA MET A 422 -1.44 -4.85 -11.96
C MET A 422 -2.28 -3.57 -11.91
N ARG A 423 -2.16 -2.70 -12.92
CA ARG A 423 -2.84 -1.40 -13.03
C ARG A 423 -2.59 -0.50 -11.82
N MET A 424 -1.38 -0.55 -11.27
CA MET A 424 -0.88 0.39 -10.27
C MET A 424 0.03 1.41 -10.97
N PRO A 425 -0.44 2.64 -11.24
CA PRO A 425 0.32 3.59 -12.04
C PRO A 425 1.59 4.04 -11.31
N LEU A 426 2.72 4.06 -12.03
CA LEU A 426 3.99 4.54 -11.47
C LEU A 426 4.07 6.07 -11.36
N TRP A 427 3.20 6.80 -12.07
CA TRP A 427 3.14 8.26 -12.03
C TRP A 427 2.39 8.78 -10.80
N THR A 428 1.40 8.03 -10.30
CA THR A 428 0.63 8.34 -9.09
C THR A 428 1.33 7.81 -7.84
N ARG A 429 2.66 7.94 -7.71
CA ARG A 429 3.27 7.65 -6.40
C ARG A 429 2.74 8.66 -5.40
N PHE A 430 1.65 8.27 -4.76
CA PHE A 430 1.01 8.95 -3.66
C PHE A 430 1.97 8.81 -2.49
N ASN A 431 2.95 9.71 -2.41
CA ASN A 431 4.11 9.56 -1.55
C ASN A 431 3.84 10.12 -0.15
N THR A 432 2.75 9.67 0.47
CA THR A 432 2.37 10.09 1.83
C THR A 432 3.07 9.20 2.84
N ASN A 433 4.25 9.63 3.26
CA ASN A 433 5.11 8.91 4.20
C ASN A 433 5.92 9.92 5.04
N HIS A 434 6.58 9.48 6.12
CA HIS A 434 7.37 10.29 7.06
C HIS A 434 8.28 11.29 6.34
N SER A 435 8.03 12.59 6.51
CA SER A 435 8.44 13.61 5.53
C SER A 435 9.61 14.50 5.95
N PHE A 436 9.96 14.54 7.24
CA PHE A 436 10.82 15.62 7.77
C PHE A 436 12.27 15.21 8.08
N TYR A 437 12.75 14.04 7.63
CA TYR A 437 14.14 13.60 7.85
C TYR A 437 15.19 14.58 7.28
N GLU A 438 14.95 15.21 6.13
CA GLU A 438 15.91 16.13 5.52
C GLU A 438 16.02 17.48 6.25
N TYR A 439 15.07 17.82 7.11
CA TYR A 439 15.10 19.07 7.88
C TYR A 439 16.25 19.08 8.91
N TYR A 440 16.71 17.92 9.36
CA TYR A 440 17.89 17.82 10.23
C TYR A 440 19.17 18.26 9.50
N ASP A 441 19.34 17.82 8.25
CA ASP A 441 20.47 18.20 7.40
C ASP A 441 20.40 19.70 7.03
N ARG A 442 19.19 20.25 6.88
CA ARG A 442 18.97 21.67 6.54
C ARG A 442 19.11 22.62 7.72
N TYR A 443 18.61 22.23 8.90
CA TYR A 443 18.33 23.15 10.00
C TYR A 443 18.83 22.73 11.40
N TRP A 444 19.26 21.47 11.61
CA TRP A 444 19.83 21.06 12.90
C TRP A 444 21.35 21.19 12.89
N ARG A 445 22.02 20.43 12.03
CA ARG A 445 23.48 20.43 11.90
C ARG A 445 23.90 20.05 10.49
N LYS A 446 25.05 20.57 10.07
CA LYS A 446 25.64 20.20 8.78
C LYS A 446 25.97 18.71 8.76
N ASN A 447 25.52 18.03 7.71
CA ASN A 447 25.84 16.63 7.43
C ASN A 447 26.98 16.55 6.43
N ASP A 448 28.08 15.91 6.81
CA ASP A 448 29.29 15.83 5.96
C ASP A 448 29.06 15.07 4.64
N LYS A 449 28.05 14.18 4.59
CA LYS A 449 27.67 13.45 3.36
C LYS A 449 26.79 14.28 2.44
N LYS A 450 26.12 15.32 2.96
CA LYS A 450 25.21 16.19 2.22
C LYS A 450 25.40 17.66 2.63
N PRO A 451 26.63 18.21 2.58
CA PRO A 451 26.93 19.52 3.13
C PRO A 451 26.18 20.66 2.44
N GLN A 452 25.75 20.45 1.20
CA GLN A 452 24.99 21.39 0.38
C GLN A 452 23.54 21.61 0.86
N LEU A 453 23.01 20.71 1.70
CA LEU A 453 21.65 20.86 2.23
C LEU A 453 21.60 21.82 3.41
N PHE A 454 22.70 22.03 4.12
CA PHE A 454 22.71 22.86 5.32
C PHE A 454 22.49 24.32 4.98
N VAL A 455 21.42 24.90 5.54
CA VAL A 455 21.07 26.30 5.36
C VAL A 455 21.61 27.11 6.53
N GLU A 456 21.12 26.82 7.73
CA GLU A 456 21.51 27.48 8.96
C GLU A 456 20.99 26.69 10.18
N HIS A 457 21.55 26.89 11.36
CA HIS A 457 21.05 26.20 12.56
C HIS A 457 19.80 26.90 13.12
N LYS A 458 18.63 26.24 13.04
CA LYS A 458 17.33 26.70 13.59
C LYS A 458 16.76 25.74 14.64
N PRO A 459 17.26 25.73 15.89
CA PRO A 459 16.79 24.79 16.91
C PRO A 459 15.30 24.96 17.25
N ARG A 460 14.71 26.13 16.99
CA ARG A 460 13.28 26.39 17.26
C ARG A 460 12.31 25.55 16.44
N LEU A 461 12.72 25.06 15.27
CA LEU A 461 11.90 24.20 14.41
C LEU A 461 11.68 22.80 15.02
N PHE A 462 12.51 22.41 15.98
CA PHE A 462 12.57 21.05 16.52
C PHE A 462 11.85 20.94 17.86
N ALA A 463 11.50 19.70 18.23
CA ALA A 463 10.78 19.41 19.45
C ALA A 463 11.56 19.80 20.71
N LYS A 464 10.83 20.27 21.73
CA LYS A 464 11.36 20.80 22.98
C LYS A 464 10.70 20.13 24.19
N ASN A 465 11.38 20.12 25.32
CA ASN A 465 10.83 19.76 26.63
C ASN A 465 9.90 20.87 27.16
N GLN A 466 9.24 20.63 28.28
CA GLN A 466 8.34 21.60 28.93
C GLN A 466 9.06 22.89 29.37
N ASP A 467 10.34 22.79 29.74
CA ASP A 467 11.19 23.93 30.09
C ASP A 467 11.68 24.74 28.87
N GLY A 468 11.34 24.30 27.65
CA GLY A 468 11.75 24.94 26.39
C GLY A 468 13.11 24.48 25.85
N SER A 469 13.85 23.62 26.56
CA SER A 469 15.10 23.03 26.07
C SER A 469 14.87 22.04 24.91
N PRO A 470 15.82 21.83 23.99
CA PRO A 470 15.71 20.80 22.96
C PRO A 470 15.51 19.40 23.55
N MET A 471 14.62 18.61 22.94
CA MET A 471 14.29 17.27 23.43
C MET A 471 15.30 16.24 22.90
N GLY A 472 16.51 16.20 23.46
CA GLY A 472 17.62 15.35 22.97
C GLY A 472 18.44 16.00 21.86
N ASP A 473 19.46 15.27 21.35
CA ASP A 473 20.34 15.74 20.27
C ASP A 473 20.69 14.60 19.29
N PRO A 474 20.16 14.61 18.04
CA PRO A 474 19.15 15.55 17.56
C PRO A 474 17.77 15.30 18.21
N PRO A 475 16.88 16.30 18.30
CA PRO A 475 15.53 16.10 18.77
C PRO A 475 14.76 15.09 17.91
N PRO A 476 13.88 14.24 18.47
CA PRO A 476 13.28 13.12 17.75
C PRO A 476 12.13 13.51 16.80
N GLN A 477 11.63 14.75 16.92
CA GLN A 477 10.51 15.29 16.14
C GLN A 477 10.69 16.79 15.87
N MET A 478 9.80 17.34 15.04
CA MET A 478 9.63 18.78 14.83
C MET A 478 8.67 19.41 15.86
N CYS A 479 8.70 20.73 15.99
CA CYS A 479 7.68 21.50 16.69
C CYS A 479 6.56 21.91 15.71
N TYR A 480 5.54 21.07 15.58
CA TYR A 480 4.41 21.26 14.64
C TYR A 480 3.53 22.49 14.93
N SER A 481 3.68 23.11 16.10
CA SER A 481 3.04 24.41 16.42
C SER A 481 3.95 25.62 16.23
N GLU A 482 5.21 25.45 15.80
CA GLU A 482 6.13 26.56 15.55
C GLU A 482 5.77 27.28 14.23
N PRO A 483 5.44 28.58 14.25
CA PRO A 483 5.07 29.31 13.04
C PRO A 483 6.15 29.30 11.96
N GLU A 484 7.43 29.39 12.31
CA GLU A 484 8.50 29.32 11.31
C GLU A 484 8.57 27.95 10.64
N PHE A 485 8.32 26.87 11.38
CA PHE A 485 8.29 25.52 10.80
C PHE A 485 7.15 25.38 9.79
N ILE A 486 5.95 25.83 10.15
CA ILE A 486 4.79 25.84 9.23
C ILE A 486 5.10 26.65 7.98
N ALA A 487 5.66 27.85 8.13
CA ALA A 487 6.02 28.71 7.01
C ALA A 487 7.07 28.06 6.08
N GLN A 488 8.06 27.36 6.66
CA GLN A 488 9.06 26.63 5.87
C GLN A 488 8.43 25.47 5.08
N VAL A 489 7.54 24.68 5.71
CA VAL A 489 6.84 23.59 5.04
C VAL A 489 5.95 24.12 3.91
N VAL A 490 5.27 25.25 4.10
CA VAL A 490 4.48 25.91 3.05
C VAL A 490 5.37 26.37 1.89
N ALA A 491 6.55 26.92 2.17
CA ALA A 491 7.50 27.33 1.12
C ALA A 491 7.98 26.13 0.30
N ASP A 492 8.37 25.04 0.96
CA ASP A 492 8.81 23.80 0.30
C ASP A 492 7.68 23.18 -0.55
N ALA A 493 6.44 23.23 -0.05
CA ALA A 493 5.26 22.73 -0.77
C ALA A 493 4.95 23.56 -2.03
N LYS A 494 5.11 24.89 -1.98
CA LYS A 494 4.99 25.77 -3.15
C LYS A 494 6.06 25.47 -4.21
N GLU A 495 7.29 25.21 -3.77
CA GLU A 495 8.38 24.81 -4.68
C GLU A 495 8.08 23.45 -5.34
N ALA A 496 7.65 22.46 -4.54
CA ALA A 496 7.22 21.17 -5.04
C ALA A 496 6.07 21.28 -6.06
N TYR A 497 5.09 22.14 -5.80
CA TYR A 497 3.99 22.41 -6.73
C TYR A 497 4.46 23.06 -8.03
N ALA A 498 5.38 24.03 -7.94
CA ALA A 498 6.00 24.65 -9.12
C ALA A 498 6.80 23.64 -9.97
N GLN A 499 7.29 22.56 -9.36
CA GLN A 499 7.91 21.42 -10.04
C GLN A 499 6.89 20.39 -10.58
N GLY A 500 5.59 20.70 -10.54
CA GLY A 500 4.52 19.85 -11.07
C GLY A 500 4.04 18.74 -10.12
N LYS A 501 4.40 18.76 -8.83
CA LYS A 501 3.86 17.78 -7.87
C LYS A 501 2.40 18.08 -7.54
N ARG A 502 1.56 17.05 -7.59
CA ARG A 502 0.14 17.09 -7.17
C ARG A 502 -0.08 16.67 -5.71
N PHE A 503 0.89 15.99 -5.10
CA PHE A 503 0.83 15.52 -3.71
C PHE A 503 2.06 15.99 -2.92
N PHE A 504 1.84 16.48 -1.70
CA PHE A 504 2.89 16.87 -0.77
C PHE A 504 2.63 16.30 0.62
N ALA A 505 3.55 15.48 1.13
CA ALA A 505 3.39 14.80 2.41
C ALA A 505 3.87 15.66 3.58
N VAL A 506 3.13 15.61 4.68
CA VAL A 506 3.45 16.33 5.93
C VAL A 506 3.43 15.39 7.15
N VAL A 507 3.84 14.14 6.94
CA VAL A 507 3.78 13.08 7.95
C VAL A 507 4.93 13.26 8.96
N PRO A 508 4.66 13.24 10.28
CA PRO A 508 5.69 13.29 11.32
C PRO A 508 6.77 12.21 11.19
N MET A 509 7.84 12.27 11.99
CA MET A 509 8.86 11.20 12.03
C MET A 509 8.26 9.90 12.60
N ASP A 510 8.82 8.73 12.26
CA ASP A 510 8.31 7.42 12.70
C ASP A 510 8.65 7.10 14.18
N ASN A 511 8.14 7.93 15.09
CA ASN A 511 8.18 7.74 16.54
C ASN A 511 7.09 8.58 17.23
N MET A 512 6.89 8.35 18.53
CA MET A 512 5.82 8.97 19.34
C MET A 512 6.36 10.03 20.33
N SER A 513 7.53 10.61 20.04
CA SER A 513 8.20 11.56 20.93
C SER A 513 7.84 13.00 20.56
N TRP A 514 6.68 13.47 21.03
CA TRP A 514 6.09 14.76 20.66
C TRP A 514 6.68 15.95 21.43
N CYS A 515 6.71 17.14 20.80
CA CYS A 515 7.14 18.39 21.46
C CYS A 515 6.29 18.70 22.69
N GLN A 516 6.92 18.96 23.83
CA GLN A 516 6.28 19.17 25.12
C GLN A 516 6.30 20.63 25.59
N CYS A 517 6.72 21.59 24.75
CA CYS A 517 6.73 22.99 25.16
C CYS A 517 5.32 23.47 25.58
N PRO A 518 5.19 24.54 26.39
CA PRO A 518 3.90 24.96 26.94
C PRO A 518 2.79 25.18 25.91
N LYS A 519 3.14 25.55 24.67
CA LYS A 519 2.20 25.73 23.55
C LYS A 519 1.71 24.39 22.95
N CYS A 520 2.54 23.36 22.95
CA CYS A 520 2.23 22.07 22.32
C CYS A 520 1.53 21.12 23.29
N ILE A 521 1.99 21.06 24.54
CA ILE A 521 1.49 20.08 25.53
C ILE A 521 -0.01 20.22 25.79
N VAL A 522 -0.56 21.44 25.66
CA VAL A 522 -2.01 21.71 25.82
C VAL A 522 -2.87 21.17 24.67
N GLN A 523 -2.26 20.82 23.53
CA GLN A 523 -2.94 20.18 22.39
C GLN A 523 -2.81 18.65 22.44
N HIS A 524 -2.07 18.10 23.40
CA HIS A 524 -2.04 16.66 23.60
C HIS A 524 -3.23 16.23 24.47
N THR A 525 -3.91 15.16 24.06
CA THR A 525 -4.98 14.57 24.85
C THR A 525 -4.40 14.08 26.18
N PRO A 526 -4.97 14.44 27.34
CA PRO A 526 -4.43 14.00 28.63
C PRO A 526 -4.27 12.49 28.71
N GLN A 527 -3.18 12.01 29.32
CA GLN A 527 -2.84 10.59 29.33
C GLN A 527 -3.93 9.70 29.97
N HIS A 528 -4.71 10.22 30.91
CA HIS A 528 -5.84 9.51 31.52
C HIS A 528 -7.07 9.38 30.59
N GLU A 529 -7.16 10.21 29.55
CA GLU A 529 -8.17 10.12 28.49
C GLU A 529 -7.72 9.21 27.33
N ARG A 530 -6.49 8.68 27.38
CA ARG A 530 -5.98 7.69 26.43
C ARG A 530 -6.79 6.40 26.56
N LYS A 531 -7.86 6.28 25.78
CA LYS A 531 -8.64 5.05 25.68
C LYS A 531 -7.80 3.98 24.98
N GLY A 532 -7.41 2.93 25.72
CA GLY A 532 -6.84 1.69 25.20
C GLY A 532 -5.31 1.61 25.24
N GLY A 533 -4.77 0.54 25.84
CA GLY A 533 -3.34 0.20 25.81
C GLY A 533 -2.87 -0.36 24.46
N SER A 534 -3.29 0.25 23.34
CA SER A 534 -2.95 -0.16 21.96
C SER A 534 -1.92 0.76 21.31
N PHE A 535 -1.23 0.25 20.28
CA PHE A 535 -0.28 1.02 19.46
C PHE A 535 -0.92 2.29 18.87
N SER A 536 -2.13 2.16 18.31
CA SER A 536 -2.90 3.29 17.78
C SER A 536 -3.72 3.99 18.89
N SER A 537 -3.64 5.32 18.96
CA SER A 537 -4.28 6.17 19.96
C SER A 537 -4.66 7.56 19.39
N GLY A 538 -5.29 8.39 20.22
CA GLY A 538 -5.63 9.79 19.91
C GLY A 538 -4.77 10.84 20.63
N TYR A 539 -3.66 10.43 21.27
CA TYR A 539 -2.85 11.28 22.15
C TYR A 539 -2.37 12.58 21.49
N ALA A 540 -1.85 12.51 20.26
CA ALA A 540 -1.31 13.64 19.52
C ALA A 540 -2.21 14.09 18.36
N SER A 541 -3.47 13.63 18.30
CA SER A 541 -4.35 13.86 17.15
C SER A 541 -4.63 15.34 16.91
N GLU A 542 -5.12 16.07 17.91
CA GLU A 542 -5.40 17.52 17.76
C GLU A 542 -4.14 18.29 17.32
N TYR A 543 -2.99 17.98 17.93
CA TYR A 543 -1.70 18.62 17.65
C TYR A 543 -1.21 18.40 16.20
N VAL A 544 -1.20 17.16 15.71
CA VAL A 544 -0.70 16.82 14.36
C VAL A 544 -1.67 17.28 13.28
N TRP A 545 -2.97 17.12 13.51
CA TRP A 545 -3.99 17.48 12.53
C TRP A 545 -4.19 19.00 12.43
N GLU A 546 -4.01 19.76 13.52
CA GLU A 546 -4.02 21.23 13.48
C GLU A 546 -2.85 21.78 12.65
N PHE A 547 -1.66 21.18 12.76
CA PHE A 547 -0.53 21.49 11.89
C PHE A 547 -0.85 21.22 10.42
N THR A 548 -1.40 20.04 10.13
CA THR A 548 -1.80 19.64 8.77
C THR A 548 -2.82 20.63 8.20
N ALA A 549 -3.84 21.00 8.98
CA ALA A 549 -4.87 21.96 8.58
C ALA A 549 -4.29 23.36 8.30
N LYS A 550 -3.34 23.84 9.11
CA LYS A 550 -2.67 25.13 8.88
C LYS A 550 -1.90 25.15 7.56
N VAL A 551 -1.08 24.12 7.31
CA VAL A 551 -0.35 23.99 6.04
C VAL A 551 -1.31 23.94 4.86
N ALA A 552 -2.36 23.13 4.94
CA ALA A 552 -3.34 22.97 3.86
C ALA A 552 -4.12 24.26 3.55
N ARG A 553 -4.51 25.03 4.57
CA ARG A 553 -5.20 26.33 4.39
C ARG A 553 -4.31 27.36 3.68
N GLU A 554 -3.04 27.45 4.07
CA GLU A 554 -2.07 28.38 3.45
C GLU A 554 -1.77 28.05 1.99
N LEU A 555 -1.96 26.78 1.58
CA LEU A 555 -1.68 26.29 0.24
C LEU A 555 -2.90 26.27 -0.69
N LYS A 556 -4.12 26.37 -0.15
CA LYS A 556 -5.36 26.20 -0.93
C LYS A 556 -5.49 27.17 -2.09
N GLU A 557 -5.24 28.46 -1.88
CA GLU A 557 -5.30 29.47 -2.94
C GLU A 557 -4.06 29.48 -3.85
N PRO A 558 -2.80 29.48 -3.35
CA PRO A 558 -1.63 29.54 -4.22
C PRO A 558 -1.31 28.23 -4.96
N CYS A 559 -1.83 27.10 -4.49
CA CYS A 559 -1.58 25.77 -5.05
C CYS A 559 -2.89 24.95 -5.13
N PRO A 560 -3.86 25.36 -5.95
CA PRO A 560 -5.24 24.83 -5.91
C PRO A 560 -5.36 23.33 -6.25
N GLU A 561 -4.42 22.78 -7.01
CA GLU A 561 -4.40 21.35 -7.35
C GLU A 561 -3.53 20.49 -6.42
N LEU A 562 -2.87 21.11 -5.42
CA LEU A 562 -1.98 20.41 -4.50
C LEU A 562 -2.76 19.78 -3.35
N ILE A 563 -2.63 18.47 -3.21
CA ILE A 563 -3.18 17.69 -2.10
C ILE A 563 -2.12 17.46 -1.03
N ILE A 564 -2.47 17.80 0.22
CA ILE A 564 -1.61 17.63 1.39
C ILE A 564 -1.84 16.26 2.00
N GLY A 565 -0.86 15.37 1.87
CA GLY A 565 -0.91 13.99 2.35
C GLY A 565 -0.52 13.87 3.82
N GLN A 566 -1.36 13.22 4.61
CA GLN A 566 -1.11 12.86 6.00
C GLN A 566 -1.56 11.42 6.28
N MET A 567 -0.95 10.77 7.28
CA MET A 567 -1.32 9.43 7.74
C MET A 567 -2.10 9.53 9.05
N SER A 568 -3.10 8.67 9.25
CA SER A 568 -3.65 8.42 10.58
C SER A 568 -2.92 7.22 11.18
N TYR A 569 -1.92 7.49 12.02
CA TYR A 569 -0.95 6.49 12.50
C TYR A 569 -0.59 6.70 13.97
N ALA A 570 -0.28 5.61 14.68
CA ALA A 570 0.16 5.62 16.08
C ALA A 570 -0.66 6.57 16.98
N ASP A 571 -0.04 7.58 17.61
CA ASP A 571 -0.72 8.50 18.54
C ASP A 571 -1.64 9.54 17.90
N TYR A 572 -1.63 9.67 16.58
CA TYR A 572 -2.46 10.61 15.82
C TYR A 572 -3.42 9.87 14.87
N ALA A 573 -3.76 8.63 15.21
CA ALA A 573 -4.61 7.77 14.40
C ALA A 573 -6.11 8.08 14.53
N GLN A 574 -6.55 8.56 15.70
CA GLN A 574 -7.94 9.01 15.84
C GLN A 574 -8.17 10.31 15.05
N ALA A 575 -9.35 10.44 14.45
CA ALA A 575 -9.73 11.70 13.81
C ALA A 575 -9.78 12.81 14.87
N PRO A 576 -9.28 14.03 14.58
CA PRO A 576 -9.35 15.14 15.51
C PRO A 576 -10.81 15.56 15.72
N LYS A 577 -11.15 15.97 16.95
CA LYS A 577 -12.51 16.42 17.29
C LYS A 577 -12.67 17.92 17.11
N ASN A 578 -11.60 18.70 17.33
CA ASN A 578 -11.66 20.16 17.36
C ASN A 578 -10.98 20.82 16.15
N VAL A 579 -10.46 20.03 15.20
CA VAL A 579 -9.81 20.53 13.98
C VAL A 579 -10.68 20.23 12.77
N THR A 580 -11.07 21.26 12.04
CA THR A 580 -11.68 21.12 10.70
C THR A 580 -10.61 21.04 9.63
N LEU A 581 -10.50 19.89 8.97
CA LEU A 581 -9.58 19.67 7.86
C LEU A 581 -10.11 20.30 6.56
N PRO A 582 -9.27 21.02 5.79
CA PRO A 582 -9.61 21.45 4.44
C PRO A 582 -9.77 20.28 3.46
N ASP A 583 -10.60 20.45 2.43
CA ASP A 583 -10.84 19.48 1.33
C ASP A 583 -9.60 19.14 0.48
N ASN A 584 -8.54 19.96 0.51
CA ASN A 584 -7.24 19.66 -0.12
C ASN A 584 -6.33 18.81 0.78
N VAL A 585 -6.85 18.16 1.82
CA VAL A 585 -6.13 17.17 2.63
C VAL A 585 -6.50 15.77 2.18
N ALA A 586 -5.49 14.89 2.13
CA ALA A 586 -5.69 13.46 2.03
C ALA A 586 -5.25 12.77 3.32
N ALA A 587 -6.15 12.00 3.91
CA ALA A 587 -5.96 11.35 5.20
C ALA A 587 -6.66 10.00 5.25
N GLY A 588 -6.15 9.08 6.05
CA GLY A 588 -6.82 7.81 6.30
C GLY A 588 -5.98 6.86 7.15
N PRO A 589 -6.61 5.80 7.65
CA PRO A 589 -5.99 4.93 8.64
C PRO A 589 -4.87 4.07 8.07
N CYS A 590 -3.85 3.88 8.91
CA CYS A 590 -2.78 2.91 8.73
C CYS A 590 -3.14 1.67 9.55
N TRP A 591 -3.42 0.56 8.88
CA TRP A 591 -3.97 -0.63 9.54
C TRP A 591 -3.75 -1.92 8.74
N ALA A 592 -3.92 -3.06 9.41
CA ALA A 592 -3.68 -4.39 8.87
C ALA A 592 -5.03 -5.08 8.61
N PRO A 593 -5.61 -4.99 7.39
CA PRO A 593 -6.96 -5.49 7.13
C PRO A 593 -7.04 -7.02 7.06
N ASN A 594 -5.91 -7.72 6.97
CA ASN A 594 -5.85 -9.16 7.21
C ASN A 594 -6.25 -9.52 8.67
N LEU A 595 -6.21 -8.57 9.61
CA LEU A 595 -6.69 -8.71 11.00
C LEU A 595 -8.14 -8.24 11.19
N TYR A 596 -8.75 -7.68 10.14
CA TYR A 596 -9.96 -6.87 10.15
C TYR A 596 -11.20 -7.54 10.74
N PHE A 597 -11.35 -8.87 10.60
CA PHE A 597 -12.54 -9.58 11.10
C PHE A 597 -12.28 -10.53 12.26
N SER A 598 -11.01 -10.80 12.62
CA SER A 598 -10.74 -11.60 13.83
C SER A 598 -11.12 -10.87 15.13
N LEU A 599 -11.55 -9.61 15.07
CA LEU A 599 -12.06 -8.84 16.20
C LEU A 599 -13.08 -7.79 15.72
N GLN A 600 -14.33 -8.19 15.44
CA GLN A 600 -15.46 -7.25 15.24
C GLN A 600 -15.74 -6.34 16.47
N ASN A 601 -14.89 -6.33 17.50
CA ASN A 601 -15.03 -5.58 18.75
C ASN A 601 -13.76 -4.82 19.22
N ARG A 602 -12.90 -4.27 18.32
CA ARG A 602 -11.81 -3.36 18.74
C ARG A 602 -11.65 -2.10 17.86
N GLY A 603 -11.02 -1.07 18.42
CA GLY A 603 -11.06 0.33 18.00
C GLY A 603 -10.61 0.70 16.57
N GLU A 604 -10.03 -0.20 15.77
CA GLU A 604 -9.58 0.12 14.41
C GLU A 604 -10.72 0.30 13.41
N VAL A 605 -11.76 -0.55 13.45
CA VAL A 605 -12.94 -0.39 12.58
C VAL A 605 -13.69 0.90 12.94
N LYS A 606 -13.75 1.21 14.24
CA LYS A 606 -14.32 2.47 14.73
C LYS A 606 -13.53 3.66 14.18
N MET A 607 -12.20 3.63 14.28
CA MET A 607 -11.32 4.66 13.75
C MET A 607 -11.47 4.81 12.23
N TYR A 608 -11.56 3.72 11.48
CA TYR A 608 -11.85 3.78 10.04
C TYR A 608 -13.17 4.49 9.75
N ASN A 609 -14.24 4.14 10.46
CA ASN A 609 -15.54 4.79 10.30
C ASN A 609 -15.51 6.27 10.71
N GLU A 610 -14.73 6.66 11.72
CA GLU A 610 -14.50 8.08 12.08
C GLU A 610 -13.91 8.86 10.91
N TRP A 611 -12.95 8.28 10.18
CA TRP A 611 -12.39 8.88 8.97
C TRP A 611 -13.39 8.94 7.81
N VAL A 612 -14.26 7.94 7.65
CA VAL A 612 -15.36 7.98 6.68
C VAL A 612 -16.34 9.11 6.98
N GLU A 613 -16.66 9.37 8.25
CA GLU A 613 -17.49 10.52 8.65
C GLU A 613 -16.75 11.87 8.46
N MET A 614 -15.43 11.91 8.72
CA MET A 614 -14.61 13.09 8.42
C MET A 614 -14.66 13.44 6.93
N LYS A 615 -14.54 12.44 6.05
CA LYS A 615 -14.72 12.60 4.60
C LYS A 615 -16.08 13.22 4.27
N LYS A 616 -17.17 12.65 4.79
CA LYS A 616 -18.53 13.12 4.51
C LYS A 616 -18.74 14.57 4.94
N SER A 617 -18.11 15.00 6.04
CA SER A 617 -18.29 16.35 6.60
C SER A 617 -17.37 17.41 5.99
N THR A 618 -16.17 17.05 5.54
CA THR A 618 -15.15 18.02 5.09
C THR A 618 -14.79 17.93 3.61
N GLY A 619 -15.07 16.81 2.96
CA GLY A 619 -14.67 16.56 1.58
C GLY A 619 -13.23 16.12 1.39
N ILE A 620 -12.50 15.77 2.46
CA ILE A 620 -11.14 15.24 2.35
C ILE A 620 -11.08 13.99 1.47
N MET A 621 -9.90 13.75 0.90
CA MET A 621 -9.60 12.50 0.19
C MET A 621 -9.25 11.41 1.19
N LEU A 622 -9.86 10.22 1.06
CA LEU A 622 -9.50 9.07 1.91
C LEU A 622 -8.32 8.33 1.31
N ASN A 623 -7.21 8.31 2.06
CA ASN A 623 -5.99 7.59 1.70
C ASN A 623 -5.62 6.60 2.80
N CYS A 624 -5.80 5.30 2.55
CA CYS A 624 -5.52 4.26 3.53
C CYS A 624 -4.16 3.59 3.28
N TRP A 625 -3.44 3.30 4.36
CA TRP A 625 -2.18 2.56 4.34
C TRP A 625 -2.40 1.16 4.89
N ILE A 626 -2.10 0.15 4.08
CA ILE A 626 -2.57 -1.23 4.25
C ILE A 626 -1.40 -2.17 4.53
N TYR A 627 -1.36 -2.78 5.72
CA TYR A 627 -0.31 -3.71 6.14
C TYR A 627 -0.65 -5.18 5.89
N GLN A 628 -0.83 -5.56 4.62
CA GLN A 628 -1.00 -6.98 4.24
C GLN A 628 0.29 -7.80 4.33
N CYS A 629 1.44 -7.15 4.46
CA CYS A 629 2.76 -7.75 4.66
C CYS A 629 2.94 -8.42 6.04
N PHE A 630 2.00 -8.22 6.98
CA PHE A 630 2.04 -8.85 8.29
C PHE A 630 1.38 -10.23 8.27
N PRO A 631 1.88 -11.22 9.04
CA PRO A 631 2.94 -11.10 10.05
C PRO A 631 4.37 -11.23 9.50
N ASP A 632 4.54 -11.52 8.21
CA ASP A 632 5.84 -11.90 7.64
C ASP A 632 6.92 -10.82 7.79
N GLN A 633 6.60 -9.57 7.47
CA GLN A 633 7.54 -8.45 7.60
C GLN A 633 7.92 -8.21 9.07
N TYR A 634 6.93 -8.27 9.97
CA TYR A 634 7.19 -8.10 11.40
C TYR A 634 8.09 -9.22 11.93
N GLY A 635 7.90 -10.45 11.46
CA GLY A 635 8.74 -11.59 11.81
C GLY A 635 10.17 -11.41 11.35
N GLN A 636 10.37 -11.00 10.10
CA GLN A 636 11.69 -10.66 9.58
C GLN A 636 12.41 -9.61 10.43
N MET A 637 11.72 -8.54 10.82
CA MET A 637 12.28 -7.48 11.68
C MET A 637 12.77 -8.02 13.03
N GLN A 638 12.21 -9.12 13.51
CA GLN A 638 12.59 -9.80 14.76
C GLN A 638 13.48 -11.03 14.53
N GLY A 639 13.93 -11.30 13.30
CA GLY A 639 14.72 -12.48 12.97
C GLY A 639 13.94 -13.80 13.02
N PHE A 640 12.61 -13.76 12.97
CA PHE A 640 11.71 -14.91 13.09
C PHE A 640 10.93 -15.21 11.80
N LYS A 641 10.85 -16.48 11.41
CA LYS A 641 10.12 -16.93 10.21
C LYS A 641 8.66 -17.17 10.54
N ALA A 642 7.85 -16.10 10.55
CA ALA A 642 6.44 -16.12 10.93
C ALA A 642 5.59 -17.11 10.10
N TRP A 643 4.46 -17.57 10.65
CA TRP A 643 3.45 -18.30 9.88
C TRP A 643 2.86 -17.39 8.78
N PRO A 644 2.81 -17.81 7.50
CA PRO A 644 2.39 -16.95 6.40
C PRO A 644 0.97 -16.41 6.56
N GLY A 645 0.79 -15.13 6.25
CA GLY A 645 -0.50 -14.43 6.39
C GLY A 645 -1.46 -14.58 5.21
N PHE A 646 -1.67 -15.78 4.66
CA PHE A 646 -2.60 -15.98 3.53
C PHE A 646 -4.05 -15.70 3.93
N HIS A 647 -4.77 -14.90 3.13
CA HIS A 647 -6.08 -14.36 3.48
C HIS A 647 -6.94 -13.97 2.26
N ALA A 648 -6.83 -14.64 1.11
CA ALA A 648 -7.62 -14.36 -0.10
C ALA A 648 -9.11 -14.11 0.18
N HIS A 649 -9.76 -14.94 1.00
CA HIS A 649 -11.20 -14.83 1.29
C HIS A 649 -11.56 -13.67 2.25
N ARG A 650 -10.57 -12.91 2.76
CA ARG A 650 -10.79 -11.65 3.49
C ARG A 650 -10.65 -10.42 2.58
N ILE A 651 -9.85 -10.50 1.51
CA ILE A 651 -9.59 -9.39 0.58
C ILE A 651 -10.87 -8.72 0.05
N PRO A 652 -11.86 -9.46 -0.50
CA PRO A 652 -13.04 -8.83 -1.10
C PRO A 652 -13.86 -8.08 -0.05
N LYS A 653 -13.90 -8.56 1.19
CA LYS A 653 -14.73 -7.99 2.25
C LYS A 653 -14.35 -6.55 2.60
N TYR A 654 -13.06 -6.24 2.73
CA TYR A 654 -12.65 -4.88 3.05
C TYR A 654 -12.50 -4.00 1.80
N LEU A 655 -12.12 -4.54 0.64
CA LEU A 655 -12.03 -3.73 -0.59
C LEU A 655 -13.40 -3.32 -1.12
N GLN A 656 -14.42 -4.18 -1.03
CA GLN A 656 -15.81 -3.82 -1.35
C GLN A 656 -16.29 -2.68 -0.45
N LYS A 657 -16.12 -2.83 0.86
CA LYS A 657 -16.46 -1.76 1.82
C LYS A 657 -15.71 -0.46 1.53
N MET A 658 -14.40 -0.51 1.26
CA MET A 658 -13.61 0.68 0.90
C MET A 658 -14.12 1.35 -0.39
N ALA A 659 -14.54 0.57 -1.38
CA ALA A 659 -15.14 1.12 -2.59
C ALA A 659 -16.51 1.77 -2.32
N GLU A 660 -17.37 1.13 -1.52
CA GLU A 660 -18.65 1.68 -1.06
C GLU A 660 -18.47 3.00 -0.29
N ASP A 661 -17.46 3.05 0.58
CA ASP A 661 -17.09 4.24 1.37
C ASP A 661 -16.31 5.29 0.55
N LYS A 662 -16.11 5.04 -0.75
CA LYS A 662 -15.42 5.92 -1.70
C LYS A 662 -14.00 6.28 -1.24
N VAL A 663 -13.23 5.27 -0.84
CA VAL A 663 -11.78 5.42 -0.61
C VAL A 663 -11.09 5.66 -1.96
N GLU A 664 -10.41 6.80 -2.10
CA GLU A 664 -9.73 7.14 -3.35
C GLU A 664 -8.34 6.55 -3.47
N SER A 665 -7.64 6.32 -2.36
CA SER A 665 -6.24 5.89 -2.39
C SER A 665 -5.92 4.74 -1.43
N LEU A 666 -5.14 3.79 -1.93
CA LEU A 666 -4.52 2.71 -1.19
C LEU A 666 -3.02 2.66 -1.41
N PHE A 667 -2.31 2.58 -0.30
CA PHE A 667 -0.90 2.19 -0.26
C PHE A 667 -0.77 0.80 0.36
N PHE A 668 -0.33 -0.18 -0.42
CA PHE A 668 -0.02 -1.52 0.08
C PHE A 668 1.41 -1.55 0.64
N CYS A 669 1.51 -1.61 1.96
CA CYS A 669 2.78 -1.69 2.66
C CYS A 669 3.41 -3.06 2.53
N GLY A 670 4.71 -3.06 2.26
CA GLY A 670 5.47 -4.25 1.90
C GLY A 670 4.89 -4.91 0.66
N VAL A 671 5.08 -6.23 0.59
CA VAL A 671 4.49 -7.05 -0.46
C VAL A 671 3.65 -8.13 0.19
N THR A 672 2.39 -8.18 -0.20
CA THR A 672 1.47 -9.22 0.23
C THR A 672 2.03 -10.60 -0.16
N PRO A 673 1.97 -11.62 0.72
CA PRO A 673 2.47 -12.95 0.39
C PRO A 673 1.73 -13.57 -0.80
N TYR A 674 2.47 -14.15 -1.73
CA TYR A 674 1.95 -15.03 -2.78
C TYR A 674 0.82 -14.41 -3.63
N ILE A 675 -0.22 -15.18 -3.98
CA ILE A 675 -1.27 -14.75 -4.93
C ILE A 675 -2.18 -13.65 -4.37
N ASP A 676 -2.20 -13.44 -3.07
CA ASP A 676 -3.02 -12.44 -2.39
C ASP A 676 -2.71 -11.01 -2.86
N GLY A 677 -1.45 -10.72 -3.23
CA GLY A 677 -1.06 -9.42 -3.82
C GLY A 677 -1.73 -9.18 -5.18
N TYR A 678 -1.76 -10.22 -6.02
CA TYR A 678 -2.46 -10.19 -7.31
C TYR A 678 -3.96 -9.96 -7.11
N LEU A 679 -4.58 -10.71 -6.19
CA LEU A 679 -6.00 -10.59 -5.87
C LEU A 679 -6.34 -9.19 -5.35
N SER A 680 -5.51 -8.64 -4.47
CA SER A 680 -5.70 -7.28 -3.91
C SER A 680 -5.69 -6.22 -4.99
N ALA A 681 -4.78 -6.33 -5.96
CA ALA A 681 -4.71 -5.41 -7.08
C ALA A 681 -5.94 -5.52 -8.01
N ARG A 682 -6.36 -6.75 -8.33
CA ARG A 682 -7.56 -7.00 -9.17
C ARG A 682 -8.83 -6.48 -8.48
N LEU A 683 -9.01 -6.78 -7.19
CA LEU A 683 -10.18 -6.35 -6.42
C LEU A 683 -10.18 -4.85 -6.11
N ALA A 684 -9.02 -4.19 -6.05
CA ALA A 684 -8.98 -2.72 -5.96
C ALA A 684 -9.44 -2.02 -7.26
N MET A 685 -9.38 -2.74 -8.40
CA MET A 685 -9.97 -2.30 -9.66
C MET A 685 -11.47 -2.62 -9.72
N GLN A 686 -11.83 -3.88 -9.41
CA GLN A 686 -13.19 -4.46 -9.52
C GLN A 686 -13.49 -5.29 -8.25
N PRO A 687 -14.03 -4.68 -7.18
CA PRO A 687 -14.28 -5.35 -5.90
C PRO A 687 -15.28 -6.51 -5.97
N GLU A 688 -16.10 -6.58 -7.01
CA GLU A 688 -17.14 -7.57 -7.25
C GLU A 688 -16.66 -8.91 -7.81
N LEU A 689 -15.36 -9.03 -8.16
CA LEU A 689 -14.81 -10.26 -8.73
C LEU A 689 -14.92 -11.45 -7.76
N ASP A 690 -15.24 -12.63 -8.32
CA ASP A 690 -15.31 -13.89 -7.59
C ASP A 690 -13.90 -14.42 -7.27
N VAL A 691 -13.56 -14.42 -5.98
CA VAL A 691 -12.25 -14.86 -5.49
C VAL A 691 -12.03 -16.35 -5.66
N ASP A 692 -13.05 -17.18 -5.48
CA ASP A 692 -12.93 -18.64 -5.65
C ASP A 692 -12.65 -18.96 -7.12
N ALA A 693 -13.32 -18.27 -8.04
CA ALA A 693 -13.07 -18.40 -9.48
C ALA A 693 -11.65 -17.96 -9.87
N LEU A 694 -11.17 -16.83 -9.32
CA LEU A 694 -9.80 -16.35 -9.56
C LEU A 694 -8.74 -17.31 -9.01
N LEU A 695 -8.95 -17.87 -7.82
CA LEU A 695 -8.06 -18.88 -7.25
C LEU A 695 -8.05 -20.16 -8.10
N ALA A 696 -9.23 -20.65 -8.51
CA ALA A 696 -9.33 -21.84 -9.35
C ALA A 696 -8.61 -21.65 -10.69
N GLU A 697 -8.80 -20.49 -11.34
CA GLU A 697 -8.09 -20.13 -12.56
C GLU A 697 -6.57 -20.06 -12.34
N PHE A 698 -6.13 -19.41 -11.26
CA PHE A 698 -4.71 -19.31 -10.91
C PHE A 698 -4.05 -20.68 -10.78
N PHE A 699 -4.60 -21.57 -9.94
CA PHE A 699 -4.00 -22.87 -9.74
C PHE A 699 -4.00 -23.72 -11.01
N ALA A 700 -5.09 -23.69 -11.79
CA ALA A 700 -5.19 -24.41 -13.06
C ALA A 700 -4.17 -23.92 -14.09
N LEU A 701 -4.08 -22.60 -14.32
CA LEU A 701 -3.21 -22.02 -15.34
C LEU A 701 -1.73 -22.01 -14.93
N TYR A 702 -1.44 -21.78 -13.65
CA TYR A 702 -0.06 -21.60 -13.18
C TYR A 702 0.66 -22.93 -12.91
N TYR A 703 -0.07 -23.93 -12.39
CA TYR A 703 0.49 -25.23 -11.97
C TYR A 703 0.06 -26.42 -12.85
N GLY A 704 -0.94 -26.27 -13.73
CA GLY A 704 -1.40 -27.36 -14.59
C GLY A 704 -1.89 -28.55 -13.76
N LYS A 705 -1.36 -29.75 -14.02
CA LYS A 705 -1.73 -30.96 -13.27
C LYS A 705 -1.41 -30.91 -11.78
N ALA A 706 -0.50 -30.02 -11.34
CA ALA A 706 -0.20 -29.81 -9.92
C ALA A 706 -1.18 -28.82 -9.23
N ALA A 707 -2.24 -28.36 -9.91
CA ALA A 707 -3.18 -27.38 -9.38
C ALA A 707 -3.80 -27.80 -8.04
N GLU A 708 -4.35 -29.02 -7.96
CA GLU A 708 -5.05 -29.50 -6.77
C GLU A 708 -4.17 -29.55 -5.50
N PRO A 709 -2.99 -30.21 -5.50
CA PRO A 709 -2.15 -30.22 -4.29
C PRO A 709 -1.66 -28.81 -3.91
N MET A 710 -1.35 -27.94 -4.88
CA MET A 710 -0.95 -26.56 -4.60
C MET A 710 -2.10 -25.73 -4.01
N GLN A 711 -3.32 -25.94 -4.48
CA GLN A 711 -4.51 -25.30 -3.92
C GLN A 711 -4.82 -25.80 -2.51
N ASN A 712 -4.66 -27.10 -2.24
CA ASN A 712 -4.84 -27.67 -0.90
C ASN A 712 -3.85 -27.06 0.10
N ILE A 713 -2.57 -26.93 -0.28
CA ILE A 713 -1.56 -26.25 0.53
C ILE A 713 -1.98 -24.82 0.86
N TYR A 714 -2.36 -24.04 -0.15
CA TYR A 714 -2.77 -22.65 0.05
C TYR A 714 -3.97 -22.55 1.00
N LYS A 715 -5.05 -23.30 0.71
CA LYS A 715 -6.26 -23.31 1.52
C LYS A 715 -5.97 -23.73 2.95
N ARG A 716 -5.08 -24.69 3.16
CA ARG A 716 -4.71 -25.16 4.51
C ARG A 716 -3.99 -24.09 5.33
N ILE A 717 -3.07 -23.34 4.71
CA ILE A 717 -2.34 -22.22 5.33
C ILE A 717 -3.30 -21.06 5.63
N GLU A 718 -4.17 -20.72 4.67
CA GLU A 718 -5.17 -19.68 4.87
C GLU A 718 -6.13 -20.06 6.01
N GLN A 719 -6.74 -21.24 5.97
CA GLN A 719 -7.66 -21.71 7.01
C GLN A 719 -7.04 -21.64 8.40
N SER A 720 -5.79 -22.11 8.56
CA SER A 720 -5.11 -22.02 9.86
C SER A 720 -4.89 -20.56 10.27
N TYR A 721 -4.47 -19.69 9.35
CA TYR A 721 -4.27 -18.27 9.62
C TYR A 721 -5.58 -17.56 10.04
N LEU A 722 -6.69 -17.82 9.34
CA LEU A 722 -7.98 -17.16 9.59
C LEU A 722 -8.61 -17.57 10.93
N VAL A 723 -8.51 -18.85 11.29
CA VAL A 723 -9.06 -19.44 12.52
C VAL A 723 -8.34 -18.92 13.77
N GLN A 724 -7.03 -18.72 13.67
CA GLN A 724 -6.19 -18.52 14.85
C GLN A 724 -6.02 -17.05 15.26
N GLY A 725 -6.36 -16.10 14.37
CA GLY A 725 -6.15 -14.65 14.57
C GLY A 725 -4.66 -14.28 14.57
N ALA A 726 -4.30 -13.10 14.05
CA ALA A 726 -2.92 -12.62 14.17
C ALA A 726 -2.83 -11.69 15.38
N HIS A 727 -2.34 -12.23 16.48
CA HIS A 727 -2.24 -11.52 17.76
C HIS A 727 -0.78 -11.29 18.21
N SER A 728 0.20 -12.05 17.68
CA SER A 728 1.64 -11.77 17.77
C SER A 728 2.47 -12.81 17.00
N LEU A 729 3.77 -12.52 16.76
CA LEU A 729 4.74 -13.46 16.19
C LEU A 729 4.92 -14.73 17.03
N LEU A 730 4.99 -14.56 18.35
CA LEU A 730 5.12 -15.62 19.35
C LEU A 730 3.98 -16.63 19.27
N GLN A 731 2.78 -16.17 18.93
CA GLN A 731 1.62 -17.05 18.81
C GLN A 731 1.58 -17.81 17.51
N SER A 732 2.38 -17.50 16.48
CA SER A 732 2.19 -18.03 15.12
C SER A 732 2.43 -19.55 14.97
N TYR A 733 3.32 -20.14 15.78
CA TYR A 733 3.59 -21.59 15.81
C TYR A 733 3.21 -22.26 17.15
N ASP A 734 2.83 -21.48 18.16
CA ASP A 734 2.35 -21.96 19.47
C ASP A 734 0.90 -22.45 19.40
N ARG A 735 0.56 -23.23 18.35
CA ARG A 735 -0.83 -23.48 17.93
C ARG A 735 -1.09 -24.96 17.74
N TYR A 736 -2.34 -25.37 17.93
CA TYR A 736 -2.78 -26.76 17.73
C TYR A 736 -2.44 -27.24 16.32
N GLN A 737 -1.96 -28.49 16.24
CA GLN A 737 -1.76 -29.25 15.00
C GLN A 737 -0.67 -28.74 14.04
N VAL A 738 0.28 -27.90 14.48
CA VAL A 738 1.35 -27.40 13.58
C VAL A 738 2.14 -28.54 12.93
N ARG A 739 2.43 -29.61 13.67
CA ARG A 739 3.16 -30.77 13.14
C ARG A 739 2.37 -31.48 12.04
N GLU A 740 1.08 -31.71 12.30
CA GLU A 740 0.15 -32.37 11.40
C GLU A 740 -0.04 -31.53 10.13
N ILE A 741 -0.25 -30.22 10.27
CA ILE A 741 -0.32 -29.29 9.14
C ILE A 741 0.96 -29.40 8.30
N LEU A 742 2.14 -29.26 8.90
CA LEU A 742 3.40 -29.31 8.15
C LEU A 742 3.56 -30.64 7.41
N GLN A 743 3.15 -31.76 8.00
CA GLN A 743 3.18 -33.07 7.34
C GLN A 743 2.20 -33.18 6.16
N GLU A 744 0.98 -32.63 6.29
CA GLU A 744 0.03 -32.51 5.18
C GLU A 744 0.64 -31.66 4.03
N LEU A 745 1.19 -30.49 4.36
CA LEU A 745 1.80 -29.59 3.38
C LEU A 745 2.98 -30.25 2.66
N GLN A 746 3.86 -30.97 3.37
CA GLN A 746 4.96 -31.72 2.78
C GLN A 746 4.46 -32.83 1.83
N THR A 747 3.39 -33.53 2.20
CA THR A 747 2.81 -34.59 1.38
C THR A 747 2.25 -34.04 0.07
N TRP A 748 1.46 -32.96 0.13
CA TRP A 748 0.96 -32.30 -1.08
C TRP A 748 2.09 -31.68 -1.91
N MET A 749 3.17 -31.20 -1.27
CA MET A 749 4.31 -30.65 -2.01
C MET A 749 5.00 -31.70 -2.87
N GLU A 750 5.23 -32.91 -2.33
CA GLU A 750 5.80 -34.01 -3.11
C GLU A 750 4.85 -34.47 -4.23
N GLN A 751 3.54 -34.50 -3.98
CA GLN A 751 2.54 -34.75 -5.02
C GLN A 751 2.63 -33.71 -6.15
N ALA A 752 2.66 -32.41 -5.81
CA ALA A 752 2.78 -31.33 -6.77
C ALA A 752 4.05 -31.47 -7.63
N LYS A 753 5.21 -31.75 -7.03
CA LYS A 753 6.48 -31.99 -7.75
C LYS A 753 6.37 -33.13 -8.76
N SER A 754 5.74 -34.24 -8.37
CA SER A 754 5.56 -35.40 -9.26
C SER A 754 4.60 -35.16 -10.42
N LEU A 755 3.66 -34.21 -10.26
CA LEU A 755 2.65 -33.87 -11.26
C LEU A 755 3.12 -32.78 -12.25
N ALA A 756 4.24 -32.12 -11.99
CA ALA A 756 4.76 -31.04 -12.81
C ALA A 756 5.22 -31.53 -14.20
N GLU A 757 4.59 -31.03 -15.26
CA GLU A 757 4.75 -31.54 -16.64
C GLU A 757 5.96 -30.95 -17.36
N ASN A 758 6.34 -29.71 -17.02
CA ASN A 758 7.40 -28.98 -17.70
C ASN A 758 8.29 -28.21 -16.73
N GLU A 759 9.40 -27.68 -17.25
CA GLU A 759 10.42 -26.99 -16.45
C GLU A 759 9.89 -25.72 -15.79
N GLU A 760 9.03 -24.97 -16.49
CA GLU A 760 8.38 -23.78 -15.96
C GLU A 760 7.54 -24.09 -14.71
N GLN A 761 6.69 -25.13 -14.76
CA GLN A 761 5.92 -25.59 -13.61
C GLN A 761 6.82 -26.09 -12.47
N ARG A 762 7.90 -26.83 -12.78
CA ARG A 762 8.86 -27.29 -11.76
C ARG A 762 9.53 -26.11 -11.05
N ASN A 763 9.93 -25.08 -11.79
CA ASN A 763 10.52 -23.87 -11.22
C ASN A 763 9.52 -23.10 -10.35
N ARG A 764 8.26 -22.98 -10.77
CA ARG A 764 7.19 -22.36 -9.97
C ARG A 764 6.95 -23.07 -8.64
N ILE A 765 6.93 -24.40 -8.66
CA ILE A 765 6.77 -25.22 -7.45
C ILE A 765 8.00 -25.07 -6.55
N ALA A 766 9.20 -25.08 -7.11
CA ALA A 766 10.44 -24.90 -6.34
C ALA A 766 10.51 -23.52 -5.65
N LEU A 767 10.09 -22.45 -6.33
CA LEU A 767 10.00 -21.11 -5.72
C LEU A 767 9.01 -21.10 -4.56
N PHE A 768 7.83 -21.72 -4.72
CA PHE A 768 6.86 -21.83 -3.63
C PHE A 768 7.41 -22.63 -2.45
N GLU A 769 8.00 -23.80 -2.71
CA GLU A 769 8.59 -24.64 -1.67
C GLU A 769 9.65 -23.87 -0.87
N GLN A 770 10.57 -23.20 -1.57
CA GLN A 770 11.64 -22.42 -0.95
C GLN A 770 11.08 -21.25 -0.13
N ALA A 771 10.14 -20.49 -0.70
CA ALA A 771 9.64 -19.27 -0.09
C ALA A 771 8.70 -19.54 1.08
N VAL A 772 7.85 -20.57 0.97
CA VAL A 772 6.72 -20.80 1.89
C VAL A 772 6.97 -22.03 2.75
N LEU A 773 7.09 -23.22 2.17
CA LEU A 773 7.19 -24.46 2.95
C LEU A 773 8.47 -24.51 3.79
N GLN A 774 9.62 -24.19 3.19
CA GLN A 774 10.89 -24.17 3.91
C GLN A 774 10.94 -23.06 4.96
N HIS A 775 10.34 -21.90 4.66
CA HIS A 775 10.17 -20.83 5.65
C HIS A 775 9.34 -21.32 6.85
N MET A 776 8.25 -22.06 6.61
CA MET A 776 7.42 -22.62 7.67
C MET A 776 8.13 -23.69 8.51
N LEU A 777 8.88 -24.59 7.86
CA LEU A 777 9.69 -25.60 8.56
C LEU A 777 10.80 -24.96 9.40
N GLN A 778 11.47 -23.92 8.88
CA GLN A 778 12.47 -23.15 9.62
C GLN A 778 11.84 -22.39 10.78
N GLY A 779 10.68 -21.75 10.59
CA GLY A 779 9.96 -21.06 11.66
C GLY A 779 9.53 -21.98 12.79
N TRP A 780 9.08 -23.19 12.44
CA TRP A 780 8.81 -24.24 13.40
C TRP A 780 10.07 -24.66 14.16
N GLN A 781 11.20 -24.87 13.48
CA GLN A 781 12.46 -25.20 14.12
C GLN A 781 12.96 -24.06 15.03
N GLN A 782 12.87 -22.80 14.59
CA GLN A 782 13.17 -21.63 15.41
C GLN A 782 12.29 -21.60 16.66
N PHE A 783 10.99 -21.84 16.51
CA PHE A 783 10.07 -21.93 17.62
C PHE A 783 10.49 -23.05 18.60
N GLN A 784 10.82 -24.24 18.10
CA GLN A 784 11.29 -25.35 18.92
C GLN A 784 12.62 -25.06 19.62
N ASN A 785 13.56 -24.38 18.96
CA ASN A 785 14.89 -24.11 19.52
C ASN A 785 14.88 -22.96 20.52
N THR A 786 14.18 -21.87 20.20
CA THR A 786 14.08 -20.69 21.05
C THR A 786 13.22 -20.98 22.28
N TRP A 787 12.25 -21.88 22.19
CA TRP A 787 11.26 -22.12 23.24
C TRP A 787 11.21 -23.58 23.74
N GLN A 788 12.13 -24.46 23.34
CA GLN A 788 12.16 -25.90 23.67
C GLN A 788 10.84 -26.65 23.38
N GLY A 789 10.01 -26.16 22.44
CA GLY A 789 8.67 -26.71 22.20
C GLY A 789 7.68 -26.49 23.34
N LYS A 790 7.97 -25.55 24.24
CA LYS A 790 7.06 -25.11 25.30
C LYS A 790 6.38 -23.81 24.82
N PRO A 791 5.03 -23.71 24.81
CA PRO A 791 4.34 -22.41 24.79
C PRO A 791 5.00 -21.46 25.78
N PRO A 792 4.86 -20.11 25.64
CA PRO A 792 5.52 -19.17 26.53
C PRO A 792 5.34 -19.57 27.99
N TYR A 793 4.17 -20.07 28.42
CA TYR A 793 4.00 -20.99 29.57
C TYR A 793 2.64 -21.72 29.42
N PRO A 794 2.49 -23.02 29.72
CA PRO A 794 1.15 -23.65 29.79
C PRO A 794 0.40 -23.29 31.07
N PHE A 795 1.03 -22.53 31.96
CA PHE A 795 0.44 -21.97 33.16
C PHE A 795 0.71 -20.47 33.15
N SER A 796 -0.31 -19.65 33.34
CA SER A 796 -0.08 -18.26 33.70
C SER A 796 -1.08 -17.83 34.77
N TYR A 797 -0.57 -17.07 35.72
CA TYR A 797 -1.34 -16.40 36.75
C TYR A 797 -1.63 -14.96 36.29
N ARG A 798 -2.88 -14.51 36.38
CA ARG A 798 -3.28 -13.19 35.90
C ARG A 798 -3.21 -12.14 37.02
N ASP A 799 -2.16 -11.32 36.97
CA ASP A 799 -1.95 -9.97 37.57
C ASP A 799 -0.95 -9.87 38.75
N GLY A 800 -0.06 -8.88 38.65
CA GLY A 800 1.02 -8.56 39.59
C GLY A 800 0.64 -7.51 40.64
N LYS A 801 -0.65 -7.43 41.02
CA LYS A 801 -1.13 -6.47 42.04
C LYS A 801 -1.58 -7.13 43.35
N ASN A 802 -2.19 -8.32 43.31
CA ASN A 802 -2.62 -9.07 44.49
C ASN A 802 -2.24 -10.56 44.31
N PRO A 803 -1.18 -11.07 44.95
CA PRO A 803 -0.83 -12.48 44.88
C PRO A 803 -1.89 -13.36 45.57
N PRO A 804 -2.00 -14.65 45.19
CA PRO A 804 -2.86 -15.58 45.92
C PRO A 804 -2.41 -15.73 47.37
N GLU A 805 -3.35 -15.89 48.29
CA GLU A 805 -3.06 -16.07 49.71
C GLU A 805 -3.04 -17.56 50.06
N SER A 806 -2.08 -17.96 50.89
CA SER A 806 -2.06 -19.31 51.45
C SER A 806 -3.08 -19.44 52.59
N ALA A 807 -3.64 -20.62 52.72
CA ALA A 807 -4.51 -21.03 53.82
C ALA A 807 -4.07 -22.38 54.39
N ALA A 808 -4.53 -22.74 55.59
CA ALA A 808 -4.28 -24.07 56.13
C ALA A 808 -5.01 -25.13 55.29
N GLY A 809 -4.25 -26.02 54.67
CA GLY A 809 -4.71 -27.05 53.74
C GLY A 809 -5.21 -28.33 54.41
N LYS A 810 -5.75 -29.24 53.59
CA LYS A 810 -6.09 -30.60 54.04
C LYS A 810 -4.82 -31.45 54.15
N PHE A 811 -3.87 -31.26 53.23
CA PHE A 811 -2.60 -31.98 53.17
C PHE A 811 -1.36 -31.08 53.25
N GLY A 812 -1.51 -29.87 53.77
CA GLY A 812 -0.40 -28.93 53.90
C GLY A 812 -0.91 -27.50 53.82
N SER A 813 -0.59 -26.84 52.71
CA SER A 813 -1.04 -25.49 52.41
C SER A 813 -2.07 -25.53 51.29
N ALA A 814 -3.14 -24.76 51.45
CA ALA A 814 -4.16 -24.60 50.43
C ALA A 814 -4.10 -23.21 49.80
N LEU A 815 -4.68 -23.12 48.61
CA LEU A 815 -4.88 -21.87 47.90
C LEU A 815 -6.22 -21.24 48.33
N ARG A 816 -6.15 -20.05 48.94
CA ARG A 816 -7.30 -19.15 49.00
C ARG A 816 -7.50 -18.55 47.60
N MET A 817 -8.64 -18.86 47.01
CA MET A 817 -9.01 -18.46 45.66
C MET A 817 -9.02 -16.93 45.51
N GLY A 818 -8.52 -16.46 44.37
CA GLY A 818 -8.43 -15.04 44.02
C GLY A 818 -8.60 -14.81 42.52
N ARG A 819 -7.60 -14.27 41.83
CA ARG A 819 -7.61 -14.25 40.36
C ARG A 819 -7.09 -15.57 39.79
N GLY A 820 -7.72 -16.07 38.73
CA GLY A 820 -7.57 -17.47 38.30
C GLY A 820 -6.24 -17.85 37.65
N ILE A 821 -5.92 -19.14 37.77
CA ILE A 821 -4.85 -19.85 37.08
C ILE A 821 -5.39 -20.26 35.72
N SER A 822 -4.72 -19.85 34.67
CA SER A 822 -5.06 -20.29 33.33
C SER A 822 -4.10 -21.38 32.88
N ILE A 823 -4.64 -22.38 32.19
CA ILE A 823 -3.94 -23.59 31.75
C ILE A 823 -4.18 -23.77 30.25
N TRP A 824 -3.07 -23.85 29.50
CA TRP A 824 -3.05 -24.12 28.06
C TRP A 824 -2.56 -25.55 27.82
N ASN A 825 -2.91 -26.15 26.68
CA ASN A 825 -2.59 -27.56 26.37
C ASN A 825 -3.10 -28.54 27.45
N HIS A 826 -4.29 -28.26 27.99
CA HIS A 826 -4.91 -29.01 29.09
C HIS A 826 -5.23 -30.48 28.74
N GLY A 827 -5.39 -30.82 27.45
CA GLY A 827 -5.68 -32.19 27.00
C GLY A 827 -7.07 -32.69 27.41
N PHE A 828 -8.02 -31.75 27.58
CA PHE A 828 -9.39 -32.04 28.04
C PHE A 828 -10.08 -32.98 27.05
N ASN A 829 -10.89 -33.91 27.58
CA ASN A 829 -11.57 -34.92 26.81
C ASN A 829 -13.09 -34.80 27.01
N ASP A 830 -13.81 -34.45 25.94
CA ASP A 830 -15.26 -34.31 25.98
C ASP A 830 -15.98 -35.67 26.09
N GLN A 831 -15.31 -36.77 25.74
CA GLN A 831 -15.92 -38.12 25.74
C GLN A 831 -15.98 -38.76 27.13
N ALA A 832 -14.92 -38.61 27.91
CA ALA A 832 -14.85 -39.16 29.25
C ALA A 832 -13.84 -38.41 30.10
N GLY A 833 -14.16 -38.18 31.37
CA GLY A 833 -13.23 -37.54 32.29
C GLY A 833 -13.71 -37.48 33.72
N THR A 834 -12.78 -37.11 34.60
CA THR A 834 -13.03 -36.89 36.03
C THR A 834 -12.29 -35.65 36.51
N LEU A 835 -12.98 -34.78 37.22
CA LEU A 835 -12.44 -33.64 37.98
C LEU A 835 -12.59 -33.94 39.48
N GLU A 836 -11.47 -34.04 40.19
CA GLU A 836 -11.40 -34.30 41.63
C GLU A 836 -10.76 -33.10 42.33
N LEU A 837 -11.28 -32.72 43.49
CA LEU A 837 -10.78 -31.59 44.24
C LEU A 837 -11.10 -31.67 45.73
N TRP A 838 -10.20 -31.11 46.53
CA TRP A 838 -10.45 -30.84 47.95
C TRP A 838 -10.85 -29.40 48.14
N VAL A 839 -12.03 -29.19 48.73
CA VAL A 839 -12.63 -27.88 48.97
C VAL A 839 -13.02 -27.71 50.43
N TYR A 840 -12.99 -26.47 50.92
CA TYR A 840 -13.41 -26.13 52.28
C TYR A 840 -14.82 -25.54 52.29
N GLY A 841 -15.75 -26.18 53.01
CA GLY A 841 -17.09 -25.67 53.27
C GLY A 841 -17.16 -24.80 54.53
N SER A 842 -18.01 -23.78 54.52
CA SER A 842 -18.17 -22.82 55.62
C SER A 842 -19.64 -22.43 55.80
N LYS A 843 -20.07 -22.30 57.07
CA LYS A 843 -21.44 -21.93 57.46
C LYS A 843 -21.75 -20.44 57.29
N GLU A 844 -20.75 -19.56 57.28
CA GLU A 844 -20.97 -18.11 57.18
C GLU A 844 -20.61 -17.60 55.79
N ALA A 845 -21.56 -16.92 55.14
CA ALA A 845 -21.33 -16.18 53.90
C ALA A 845 -20.60 -14.85 54.18
N SER A 846 -19.31 -14.89 54.54
CA SER A 846 -18.49 -13.68 54.60
C SER A 846 -18.16 -13.14 53.20
N GLU A 847 -17.78 -11.85 53.10
CA GLU A 847 -17.37 -11.26 51.81
C GLU A 847 -16.24 -12.05 51.14
N ASP A 848 -15.37 -12.74 51.88
CA ASP A 848 -14.27 -13.55 51.36
C ASP A 848 -14.67 -15.00 50.99
N MET A 849 -15.93 -15.37 51.19
CA MET A 849 -16.46 -16.74 51.03
C MET A 849 -17.74 -16.80 50.17
N SER A 850 -18.07 -15.76 49.41
CA SER A 850 -19.24 -15.68 48.52
C SER A 850 -19.11 -16.49 47.20
N ASN A 851 -20.10 -16.39 46.30
CA ASN A 851 -20.13 -17.09 45.00
C ASN A 851 -18.82 -16.94 44.20
N GLY A 852 -18.41 -17.99 43.47
CA GLY A 852 -17.23 -17.92 42.61
C GLY A 852 -17.01 -19.16 41.74
N THR A 853 -16.28 -18.98 40.62
CA THR A 853 -15.96 -20.06 39.67
C THR A 853 -14.63 -20.74 40.03
N ILE A 854 -14.67 -22.07 40.16
CA ILE A 854 -13.54 -22.93 40.57
C ILE A 854 -12.89 -23.57 39.35
N PHE A 855 -13.69 -24.02 38.39
CA PHE A 855 -13.21 -24.64 37.16
C PHE A 855 -14.05 -24.10 36.01
N HIS A 856 -13.41 -23.68 34.94
CA HIS A 856 -14.12 -23.23 33.74
C HIS A 856 -13.36 -23.61 32.48
N ILE A 857 -14.07 -24.16 31.50
CA ILE A 857 -13.59 -24.38 30.14
C ILE A 857 -14.76 -24.24 29.17
N ASN A 858 -14.55 -23.56 28.05
CA ASN A 858 -15.57 -23.29 27.05
C ASN A 858 -14.99 -23.35 25.64
N SER A 859 -15.79 -23.85 24.69
CA SER A 859 -15.43 -23.95 23.28
C SER A 859 -15.49 -22.59 22.61
N ASN A 860 -14.70 -22.41 21.55
CA ASN A 860 -14.80 -21.23 20.69
C ASN A 860 -15.54 -21.61 19.40
N PRO A 861 -16.75 -21.08 19.14
CA PRO A 861 -17.55 -21.45 17.97
C PRO A 861 -16.84 -21.15 16.65
N LEU A 862 -15.93 -20.17 16.64
CA LEU A 862 -15.10 -19.84 15.48
C LEU A 862 -14.01 -20.88 15.19
N LEU A 863 -13.62 -21.68 16.19
CA LEU A 863 -12.61 -22.74 16.06
C LEU A 863 -13.25 -24.10 15.75
N SER A 864 -14.43 -24.39 16.31
CA SER A 864 -15.03 -25.74 16.26
C SER A 864 -16.02 -25.97 15.11
N GLN A 865 -16.51 -24.91 14.44
CA GLN A 865 -17.68 -24.97 13.55
C GLN A 865 -18.91 -25.64 14.20
N ALA A 866 -18.93 -25.69 15.54
CA ALA A 866 -19.93 -26.38 16.35
C ALA A 866 -20.54 -25.42 17.37
N PRO A 867 -21.71 -25.75 17.95
CA PRO A 867 -22.36 -24.89 18.95
C PRO A 867 -21.43 -24.57 20.12
N TYR A 868 -21.55 -23.35 20.65
CA TYR A 868 -20.88 -22.92 21.88
C TYR A 868 -21.20 -23.89 23.02
N SER A 869 -20.19 -24.36 23.73
CA SER A 869 -20.35 -25.39 24.76
C SER A 869 -19.33 -25.20 25.88
N GLY A 870 -19.57 -25.76 27.05
CA GLY A 870 -18.64 -25.60 28.17
C GLY A 870 -18.91 -26.46 29.39
N HIS A 871 -17.96 -26.43 30.31
CA HIS A 871 -18.03 -27.00 31.65
C HIS A 871 -17.67 -25.91 32.67
N GLU A 872 -18.45 -25.82 33.75
CA GLU A 872 -18.23 -24.87 34.84
C GLU A 872 -18.47 -25.55 36.19
N LEU A 873 -17.51 -25.47 37.11
CA LEU A 873 -17.73 -25.71 38.53
C LEU A 873 -17.76 -24.37 39.26
N ARG A 874 -18.84 -24.09 39.97
CA ARG A 874 -19.02 -22.88 40.76
C ARG A 874 -19.46 -23.17 42.18
N ARG A 875 -19.01 -22.34 43.10
CA ARG A 875 -19.56 -22.25 44.46
C ARG A 875 -20.69 -21.23 44.47
N LYS A 876 -21.77 -21.56 45.18
CA LYS A 876 -22.93 -20.69 45.34
C LYS A 876 -23.36 -20.58 46.79
N SER A 877 -23.95 -19.43 47.09
CA SER A 877 -24.76 -19.19 48.26
C SER A 877 -26.18 -19.72 48.04
N TYR A 878 -26.81 -20.20 49.11
CA TYR A 878 -28.24 -20.50 49.17
C TYR A 878 -28.79 -20.15 50.54
N GLU A 879 -30.10 -19.99 50.61
CA GLU A 879 -30.82 -19.84 51.86
C GLU A 879 -31.10 -21.23 52.45
N GLY A 880 -30.51 -21.51 53.61
CA GLY A 880 -30.70 -22.76 54.33
C GLY A 880 -32.10 -22.88 54.91
N ALA A 881 -32.46 -24.09 55.34
CA ALA A 881 -33.74 -24.33 56.02
C ALA A 881 -33.90 -23.56 57.35
N ASP A 882 -32.81 -22.99 57.86
CA ASP A 882 -32.72 -22.13 59.04
C ASP A 882 -32.90 -20.63 58.73
N GLY A 883 -33.12 -20.26 57.46
CA GLY A 883 -33.27 -18.87 57.00
C GLY A 883 -31.96 -18.08 56.96
N GLN A 884 -30.80 -18.74 57.12
CA GLN A 884 -29.49 -18.11 56.97
C GLN A 884 -28.94 -18.33 55.56
N SER A 885 -28.12 -17.41 55.06
CA SER A 885 -27.39 -17.57 53.80
C SER A 885 -26.14 -18.41 54.04
N HIS A 886 -26.13 -19.65 53.54
CA HIS A 886 -24.98 -20.57 53.59
C HIS A 886 -24.17 -20.45 52.31
N CYS A 887 -22.85 -20.66 52.39
CA CYS A 887 -21.94 -20.64 51.23
C CYS A 887 -21.28 -22.01 51.04
N ASP A 888 -22.00 -23.11 51.19
CA ASP A 888 -21.46 -24.47 51.12
C ASP A 888 -22.06 -25.30 49.97
N MET A 889 -22.67 -24.66 48.96
CA MET A 889 -23.17 -25.36 47.76
C MET A 889 -22.21 -25.26 46.57
N TYR A 890 -21.99 -26.38 45.91
CA TYR A 890 -21.19 -26.51 44.69
C TYR A 890 -22.09 -26.95 43.54
N ALA A 891 -22.00 -26.24 42.43
CA ALA A 891 -22.76 -26.53 41.22
C ALA A 891 -21.81 -26.83 40.06
N TYR A 892 -21.98 -27.98 39.41
CA TYR A 892 -21.28 -28.33 38.18
C TYR A 892 -22.22 -28.31 37.00
N LYS A 893 -21.93 -27.44 36.04
CA LYS A 893 -22.76 -27.15 34.86
C LYS A 893 -22.03 -27.54 33.58
N THR A 894 -22.77 -28.12 32.64
CA THR A 894 -22.36 -28.28 31.25
C THR A 894 -23.38 -27.63 30.32
N TRP A 895 -22.94 -27.15 29.15
CA TRP A 895 -23.85 -26.63 28.13
C TRP A 895 -23.41 -26.95 26.70
N VAL A 896 -24.38 -27.03 25.79
CA VAL A 896 -24.20 -27.09 24.32
C VAL A 896 -25.30 -26.26 23.67
N GLY A 897 -24.94 -25.14 23.05
CA GLY A 897 -25.89 -24.12 22.62
C GLY A 897 -26.69 -23.58 23.81
N GLU A 898 -28.02 -23.62 23.70
CA GLU A 898 -28.95 -23.22 24.77
C GLU A 898 -29.25 -24.36 25.76
N GLN A 899 -28.79 -25.59 25.50
CA GLN A 899 -29.05 -26.75 26.35
C GLN A 899 -28.07 -26.76 27.52
N VAL A 900 -28.60 -26.86 28.74
CA VAL A 900 -27.83 -26.82 30.00
C VAL A 900 -28.16 -28.03 30.86
N GLN A 901 -27.13 -28.66 31.43
CA GLN A 901 -27.27 -29.67 32.49
C GLN A 901 -26.47 -29.24 33.71
N GLU A 902 -27.04 -29.39 34.90
CA GLU A 902 -26.41 -28.92 36.14
C GLU A 902 -26.62 -29.94 37.27
N LEU A 903 -25.57 -30.12 38.08
CA LEU A 903 -25.58 -30.88 39.34
C LEU A 903 -25.29 -29.92 40.48
N GLU A 904 -25.99 -30.06 41.60
CA GLU A 904 -25.76 -29.25 42.80
C GLU A 904 -25.59 -30.16 44.01
N LEU A 905 -24.68 -29.75 44.90
CA LEU A 905 -24.37 -30.48 46.11
C LEU A 905 -23.93 -29.54 47.22
N ALA A 906 -24.62 -29.61 48.36
CA ALA A 906 -24.20 -28.95 49.59
C ALA A 906 -23.13 -29.79 50.30
N VAL A 907 -22.13 -29.12 50.88
CA VAL A 907 -21.09 -29.72 51.72
C VAL A 907 -21.21 -29.18 53.14
N GLY A 908 -20.63 -29.85 54.14
CA GLY A 908 -20.64 -29.37 55.51
C GLY A 908 -19.52 -28.38 55.80
N GLU A 909 -19.43 -27.92 57.04
CA GLU A 909 -18.29 -27.15 57.53
C GLU A 909 -17.03 -28.03 57.59
N GLY A 910 -15.94 -27.58 56.98
CA GLY A 910 -14.66 -28.29 56.96
C GLY A 910 -14.22 -28.77 55.57
N TRP A 911 -13.19 -29.61 55.53
CA TRP A 911 -12.61 -30.14 54.30
C TRP A 911 -13.42 -31.30 53.74
N HIS A 912 -13.79 -31.21 52.46
CA HIS A 912 -14.55 -32.21 51.73
C HIS A 912 -13.89 -32.56 50.40
N GLN A 913 -13.98 -33.82 50.02
CA GLN A 913 -13.57 -34.28 48.70
C GLN A 913 -14.75 -34.23 47.74
N LEU A 914 -14.61 -33.44 46.68
CA LEU A 914 -15.57 -33.38 45.58
C LEU A 914 -15.00 -34.10 44.36
N MET A 915 -15.84 -34.91 43.71
CA MET A 915 -15.48 -35.61 42.48
C MET A 915 -16.62 -35.51 41.48
N ILE A 916 -16.32 -34.97 40.30
CA ILE A 916 -17.23 -34.88 39.17
C ILE A 916 -16.72 -35.78 38.06
N SER A 917 -17.59 -36.58 37.46
CA SER A 917 -17.25 -37.39 36.28
C SER A 917 -18.29 -37.25 35.18
N TRP A 918 -17.84 -37.39 33.93
CA TRP A 918 -18.69 -37.38 32.74
C TRP A 918 -18.31 -38.53 31.80
N ASP A 919 -19.33 -39.12 31.18
CA ASP A 919 -19.22 -40.28 30.29
C ASP A 919 -20.21 -40.10 29.13
N ALA A 920 -19.71 -39.83 27.94
CA ALA A 920 -20.50 -39.64 26.72
C ALA A 920 -21.18 -40.94 26.26
N GLU A 921 -20.51 -42.08 26.43
CA GLU A 921 -21.01 -43.39 26.01
C GLU A 921 -22.20 -43.80 26.88
N LYS A 922 -22.08 -43.60 28.20
CA LYS A 922 -23.16 -43.86 29.16
C LYS A 922 -24.15 -42.70 29.30
N LYS A 923 -23.88 -41.57 28.65
CA LYS A 923 -24.65 -40.32 28.74
C LYS A 923 -24.88 -39.88 30.18
N SER A 924 -23.86 -40.00 31.03
CA SER A 924 -23.98 -39.73 32.47
C SER A 924 -22.98 -38.70 32.94
N MET A 925 -23.46 -37.73 33.71
CA MET A 925 -22.67 -36.81 34.52
C MET A 925 -22.97 -37.06 36.00
N GLN A 926 -21.95 -37.07 36.83
CA GLN A 926 -22.01 -37.59 38.20
C GLN A 926 -21.21 -36.69 39.13
N MET A 927 -21.70 -36.50 40.36
CA MET A 927 -21.02 -35.76 41.41
C MET A 927 -21.07 -36.56 42.73
N ALA A 928 -19.89 -36.78 43.31
CA ALA A 928 -19.67 -37.51 44.55
C ALA A 928 -19.07 -36.59 45.62
N LEU A 929 -19.42 -36.88 46.87
CA LEU A 929 -18.89 -36.22 48.06
C LEU A 929 -18.29 -37.27 48.99
N ASP A 930 -17.06 -37.03 49.42
CA ASP A 930 -16.32 -37.86 50.38
C ASP A 930 -16.34 -39.35 50.01
N GLY A 931 -16.06 -39.62 48.72
CA GLY A 931 -15.99 -40.98 48.17
C GLY A 931 -17.33 -41.63 47.87
N THR A 932 -18.46 -40.95 48.08
CA THR A 932 -19.81 -41.51 47.85
C THR A 932 -20.55 -40.73 46.77
N MET A 933 -21.11 -41.43 45.78
CA MET A 933 -22.01 -40.82 44.78
C MET A 933 -23.21 -40.15 45.45
N LYS A 934 -23.50 -38.89 45.09
CA LYS A 934 -24.62 -38.14 45.66
C LYS A 934 -25.68 -37.79 44.62
N VAL A 935 -25.26 -37.22 43.50
CA VAL A 935 -26.18 -36.75 42.45
C VAL A 935 -25.67 -37.16 41.06
N SER A 936 -26.59 -37.36 40.13
CA SER A 936 -26.29 -37.69 38.74
C SER A 936 -27.35 -37.09 37.81
N THR A 937 -26.95 -36.83 36.57
CA THR A 937 -27.81 -36.33 35.51
C THR A 937 -27.29 -36.82 34.15
N THR A 938 -27.98 -36.47 33.07
CA THR A 938 -27.55 -36.81 31.72
C THR A 938 -26.39 -35.92 31.28
N TYR A 939 -25.38 -36.52 30.65
CA TYR A 939 -24.29 -35.78 30.02
C TYR A 939 -24.50 -35.70 28.50
N GLN A 940 -24.27 -34.51 27.95
CA GLN A 940 -24.19 -34.28 26.51
C GLN A 940 -22.74 -33.90 26.17
N PRO A 941 -22.08 -34.59 25.22
CA PRO A 941 -20.70 -34.26 24.85
C PRO A 941 -20.57 -32.81 24.40
N THR A 942 -19.62 -32.10 24.99
CA THR A 942 -19.29 -30.73 24.61
C THR A 942 -18.20 -30.72 23.51
N HIS A 943 -17.75 -29.54 23.10
CA HIS A 943 -16.64 -29.34 22.15
C HIS A 943 -15.43 -28.65 22.83
N CYS A 944 -15.22 -28.92 24.12
CA CYS A 944 -14.22 -28.25 24.95
C CYS A 944 -12.81 -28.84 24.80
N ALA A 945 -12.66 -30.00 24.17
CA ALA A 945 -11.35 -30.51 23.74
C ALA A 945 -10.65 -29.55 22.77
N LEU A 946 -11.42 -28.71 22.06
CA LEU A 946 -10.93 -27.66 21.16
C LEU A 946 -10.76 -26.30 21.85
N ALA A 947 -11.06 -26.19 23.15
CA ALA A 947 -10.85 -24.96 23.89
C ALA A 947 -9.35 -24.62 23.95
N ARG A 948 -9.03 -23.33 23.85
CA ARG A 948 -7.64 -22.84 23.93
C ARG A 948 -7.11 -22.83 25.37
N ARG A 949 -8.02 -22.65 26.33
CA ARG A 949 -7.71 -22.31 27.71
C ARG A 949 -8.72 -22.95 28.66
N LEU A 950 -8.18 -23.55 29.71
CA LEU A 950 -8.91 -24.01 30.90
C LEU A 950 -8.53 -23.09 32.05
N ALA A 951 -9.48 -22.72 32.92
CA ALA A 951 -9.21 -21.89 34.09
C ALA A 951 -9.53 -22.64 35.39
N VAL A 952 -8.66 -22.47 36.39
CA VAL A 952 -8.87 -22.87 37.77
C VAL A 952 -8.94 -21.61 38.63
N ALA A 953 -9.92 -21.50 39.51
CA ALA A 953 -10.21 -20.31 40.32
C ALA A 953 -10.43 -19.03 39.47
N GLY A 954 -11.03 -19.16 38.29
CA GLY A 954 -11.31 -18.04 37.38
C GLY A 954 -12.02 -18.46 36.09
N SER A 955 -12.02 -17.58 35.08
CA SER A 955 -12.78 -17.78 33.83
C SER A 955 -11.89 -18.08 32.60
N ALA A 956 -12.34 -19.00 31.72
CA ALA A 956 -11.76 -19.36 30.43
C ALA A 956 -12.03 -18.33 29.30
N ASP A 957 -11.53 -18.54 28.08
CA ASP A 957 -11.53 -17.51 27.01
C ASP A 957 -12.96 -17.20 26.48
N GLY A 958 -13.22 -15.93 26.14
CA GLY A 958 -14.41 -15.50 25.38
C GLY A 958 -15.47 -14.74 26.20
N PRO A 959 -16.17 -13.75 25.61
CA PRO A 959 -17.36 -13.17 26.22
C PRO A 959 -18.45 -14.24 26.30
N ASP A 960 -19.23 -14.22 27.39
CA ASP A 960 -20.55 -14.81 27.36
C ASP A 960 -21.34 -14.16 26.20
N LEU A 961 -22.05 -14.96 25.41
CA LEU A 961 -22.86 -14.49 24.27
C LEU A 961 -23.99 -13.52 24.71
N SER A 962 -24.15 -13.28 26.01
CA SER A 962 -25.07 -12.31 26.61
C SER A 962 -24.64 -10.84 26.49
N GLY A 963 -23.38 -10.54 26.13
CA GLY A 963 -22.92 -9.16 25.96
C GLY A 963 -22.78 -8.36 27.26
N GLU A 964 -22.89 -8.99 28.43
CA GLU A 964 -22.51 -8.37 29.69
C GLU A 964 -20.98 -8.35 29.82
N SER A 965 -20.40 -7.17 30.09
CA SER A 965 -19.05 -7.09 30.62
C SER A 965 -18.96 -7.96 31.87
N PHE A 966 -17.98 -8.86 31.96
CA PHE A 966 -17.71 -9.68 33.15
C PHE A 966 -17.79 -8.80 34.42
N GLY A 967 -18.90 -8.90 35.16
CA GLY A 967 -19.12 -8.18 36.40
C GLY A 967 -18.32 -8.83 37.54
N ASP A 968 -18.43 -8.25 38.73
CA ASP A 968 -17.72 -8.68 39.95
C ASP A 968 -17.98 -10.13 40.41
N TRP A 969 -18.80 -10.89 39.69
CA TRP A 969 -19.03 -12.32 39.86
C TRP A 969 -17.95 -13.22 39.23
N ALA A 970 -17.05 -12.67 38.39
CA ALA A 970 -15.94 -13.39 37.76
C ALA A 970 -14.73 -13.64 38.70
N TRP A 971 -14.81 -13.18 39.95
CA TRP A 971 -13.74 -13.28 40.94
C TRP A 971 -14.02 -14.44 41.89
N SER A 972 -13.10 -15.40 41.95
CA SER A 972 -13.29 -16.62 42.75
C SER A 972 -13.07 -16.33 44.24
N LYS A 973 -13.91 -16.93 45.10
CA LYS A 973 -13.80 -16.85 46.56
C LYS A 973 -14.03 -18.23 47.16
N GLY A 974 -13.12 -18.68 48.03
CA GLY A 974 -13.10 -20.05 48.57
C GLY A 974 -11.69 -20.58 48.80
N ILE A 975 -11.56 -21.82 49.25
CA ILE A 975 -10.26 -22.45 49.55
C ILE A 975 -10.22 -23.83 48.89
N ILE A 976 -9.15 -24.11 48.13
CA ILE A 976 -8.84 -25.41 47.50
C ILE A 976 -7.46 -25.88 47.89
N ASP A 977 -7.35 -27.16 48.24
CA ASP A 977 -6.07 -27.79 48.60
C ASP A 977 -5.50 -28.58 47.43
N GLU A 978 -6.34 -29.30 46.70
CA GLU A 978 -5.89 -30.27 45.72
C GLU A 978 -6.85 -30.26 44.53
N LEU A 979 -6.32 -30.40 43.31
CA LEU A 979 -7.11 -30.54 42.09
C LEU A 979 -6.46 -31.54 41.14
N ARG A 980 -7.21 -32.56 40.73
CA ARG A 980 -6.82 -33.53 39.70
C ARG A 980 -7.85 -33.60 38.57
N LEU A 981 -7.41 -33.39 37.34
CA LEU A 981 -8.21 -33.63 36.13
C LEU A 981 -7.70 -34.89 35.43
N SER A 982 -8.59 -35.78 35.00
CA SER A 982 -8.26 -37.04 34.33
C SER A 982 -9.09 -37.24 33.05
N ASN A 983 -8.55 -38.00 32.08
CA ASN A 983 -9.22 -38.33 30.81
C ASN A 983 -10.02 -39.65 30.84
N ILE A 984 -10.28 -40.19 32.03
CA ILE A 984 -11.09 -41.38 32.27
C ILE A 984 -12.14 -41.09 33.35
N VAL A 985 -13.19 -41.91 33.39
CA VAL A 985 -14.14 -41.96 34.50
C VAL A 985 -13.55 -42.80 35.63
N ARG A 986 -13.27 -42.17 36.77
CA ARG A 986 -12.80 -42.87 37.98
C ARG A 986 -13.99 -43.34 38.82
N ALA A 987 -13.77 -44.36 39.64
CA ALA A 987 -14.73 -44.78 40.66
C ALA A 987 -14.63 -43.86 41.89
N PRO A 988 -15.75 -43.45 42.51
CA PRO A 988 -15.72 -42.67 43.75
C PRO A 988 -15.02 -43.42 44.87
N ALA A 989 -14.00 -42.80 45.43
CA ALA A 989 -13.26 -43.30 46.58
C ALA A 989 -12.71 -42.13 47.40
N LEU A 990 -12.90 -42.17 48.71
CA LEU A 990 -12.37 -41.17 49.63
C LEU A 990 -10.84 -41.27 49.63
N GLN A 991 -10.17 -40.19 49.28
CA GLN A 991 -8.71 -40.11 49.39
C GLN A 991 -8.31 -39.73 50.82
N THR A 992 -7.30 -40.40 51.36
CA THR A 992 -6.74 -40.08 52.68
C THR A 992 -5.34 -39.48 52.58
N GLU A 993 -4.81 -39.38 51.37
CA GLU A 993 -3.46 -38.89 51.04
C GLU A 993 -3.57 -37.92 49.85
N PRO A 994 -2.56 -37.06 49.60
CA PRO A 994 -2.47 -36.22 48.40
C PRO A 994 -2.69 -37.02 47.12
N TYR A 995 -3.32 -36.40 46.11
CA TYR A 995 -3.55 -37.06 44.83
C TYR A 995 -2.21 -37.43 44.17
N LYS A 996 -2.13 -38.62 43.58
CA LYS A 996 -0.97 -39.02 42.79
C LYS A 996 -1.30 -39.00 41.31
N ALA A 997 -0.32 -38.59 40.51
CA ALA A 997 -0.41 -38.67 39.06
C ALA A 997 -0.29 -40.13 38.60
N ASP A 998 -1.04 -40.46 37.55
CA ASP A 998 -0.95 -41.69 36.79
C ASP A 998 -1.03 -41.37 35.29
N GLN A 999 -0.98 -42.41 34.43
CA GLN A 999 -1.01 -42.25 32.96
C GLN A 999 -2.29 -41.58 32.42
N HIS A 1000 -3.34 -41.45 33.23
CA HIS A 1000 -4.62 -40.85 32.86
C HIS A 1000 -4.80 -39.45 33.43
N THR A 1001 -3.84 -38.98 34.23
CA THR A 1001 -3.87 -37.66 34.86
C THR A 1001 -3.45 -36.59 33.86
N LEU A 1002 -4.35 -35.65 33.60
CA LEU A 1002 -4.12 -34.52 32.73
C LEU A 1002 -3.50 -33.34 33.49
N ILE A 1003 -4.05 -32.99 34.65
CA ILE A 1003 -3.59 -31.86 35.47
C ILE A 1003 -3.60 -32.32 36.92
N LEU A 1004 -2.55 -31.99 37.69
CA LEU A 1004 -2.49 -32.19 39.12
C LEU A 1004 -1.88 -30.96 39.81
N LEU A 1005 -2.64 -30.32 40.69
CA LEU A 1005 -2.22 -29.14 41.46
C LEU A 1005 -2.44 -29.41 42.95
N HIS A 1006 -1.35 -29.29 43.74
CA HIS A 1006 -1.34 -29.52 45.20
C HIS A 1006 -1.45 -28.25 46.03
N PHE A 1007 -1.27 -27.07 45.43
CA PHE A 1007 -1.34 -25.76 46.10
C PHE A 1007 -0.49 -25.56 47.39
N ASP A 1008 0.44 -26.47 47.68
CA ASP A 1008 1.28 -26.48 48.89
C ASP A 1008 2.39 -25.41 48.96
N GLN A 1009 2.43 -24.47 48.00
CA GLN A 1009 3.54 -23.53 47.87
C GLN A 1009 3.43 -22.34 48.82
N GLU A 1010 4.56 -21.97 49.43
CA GLU A 1010 4.66 -20.79 50.29
C GLU A 1010 4.64 -19.49 49.46
N PRO A 1011 4.20 -18.35 50.04
CA PRO A 1011 4.22 -17.06 49.36
C PRO A 1011 5.59 -16.74 48.74
N GLY A 1012 5.61 -16.49 47.43
CA GLY A 1012 6.84 -16.22 46.66
C GLY A 1012 7.45 -17.44 45.97
N GLN A 1013 6.90 -18.65 46.15
CA GLN A 1013 7.27 -19.85 45.41
C GLN A 1013 6.42 -20.04 44.13
N PHE A 1014 6.96 -20.78 43.16
CA PHE A 1014 6.25 -21.13 41.93
C PHE A 1014 5.26 -22.27 42.16
N LEU A 1015 4.00 -22.11 41.73
CA LEU A 1015 3.00 -23.18 41.72
C LEU A 1015 3.46 -24.32 40.80
N ILE A 1016 3.51 -25.55 41.32
CA ILE A 1016 4.00 -26.71 40.57
C ILE A 1016 2.81 -27.54 40.05
N GLU A 1017 2.84 -27.88 38.76
CA GLU A 1017 1.94 -28.87 38.17
C GLU A 1017 2.60 -30.26 38.13
N SER A 1018 1.95 -31.22 38.81
CA SER A 1018 2.53 -32.51 39.20
C SER A 1018 2.04 -33.71 38.40
N SER A 1019 1.37 -33.55 37.24
CA SER A 1019 0.91 -34.70 36.43
C SER A 1019 2.03 -35.47 35.72
N GLY A 1020 3.30 -35.20 36.05
CA GLY A 1020 4.48 -35.75 35.37
C GLY A 1020 4.99 -34.88 34.22
N ARG A 1021 4.32 -33.75 33.92
CA ARG A 1021 4.83 -32.75 32.96
C ARG A 1021 5.75 -31.71 33.63
N ASN A 1022 5.67 -31.56 34.96
CA ASN A 1022 6.56 -30.78 35.84
C ASN A 1022 6.74 -29.32 35.38
N TRP A 1023 5.64 -28.59 35.25
CA TRP A 1023 5.66 -27.16 34.94
C TRP A 1023 5.69 -26.33 36.24
N GLN A 1024 6.32 -25.16 36.19
CA GLN A 1024 6.46 -24.19 37.30
C GLN A 1024 6.00 -22.81 36.85
#